data_AF-A0A2A4MTG2-F1
#
_entry.id   AF-A0A2A4MTG2-F1
#
_cell.length_a   1.000
_cell.length_b   1.000
_cell.length_c   1.000
_cell.angle_alpha   90.00
_cell.angle_beta   90.00
_cell.angle_gamma   90.00
#
_symmetry.space_group_name_H-M   'P 1'
#
loop_
_entity.id
_entity.type
_entity.pdbx_description
1 polymer ?
#
loop_
_entity_poly.entity_id
_entity_poly.type
_entity_poly.pdbx_seq_one_letter_code
_entity_poly.pdbx_strand_id
1 'polypeptide(L)'
;MAKVLSRWCVFLLAVFAISAQAQSISISELIDAGGDGTNSFDPGGRIVVDSVGNTYVEDRTNSRIFKITPSGDVSLVMDASGGGGGVLAGFLNLVLDSADNLYVAGRDSDNVFQITPSGVISVVIDSTGDTIGNSLEGPSAMMVDGSDNLYISGYDSDNVFKIAPPYAVGDITELIDSTGDAGNTLNSPGKLVLDSGGNLYVTGTISSNVFKISSVGVITEAMDNSTGLEKPGSIGIDNADNIYVAGFNSDNVFKITAAGVVSTILDSTGDGTNVFDTPYAMAVDGAGNVYVNGYVSDNVFKIDAAGVITVILDTALAGTTVDSPYAIVLDSNGSAYVSSLSVSKVFKITSAGVVSLLISSSGDGKGNSLGQAAGLALDSIGNIYVVGNTSNNAFIISYPPTVTGASYDVVNGVLIVTGTDLEAKTGADNDIDATRFSFTGETGTSYMLTDTANVEITNATTFTLTLSATDKAAVNILLDNNGSNAGDATAYNLVVADNFNTNVISGDSSDSSGNSIAVSGNVLPTIDSAVYDAGAGVLIVTATNLSAKTGGSNDIDASKLTFTGETAASYILTDSADVEITNATTFTLTLSPTDKAAVNLLLDNNGVNASDGTPYNLAVGDDFNAQIIGDDSSDNTGNVIAVSGVVAELTLPPGVEPLNIGNFRLTLEMGSSLGLDITGGTQPYRISLSDSSFADVQLDGVTVTFEPLKLGSFVLFLYDDDGQSDILFVTVVAEGSSAGVSGENEDSLSDFRDGITPDNGASFFPKGSFSVGEEIQIFSLIKPPLEHQGQQAGILIAVVYRALPDIVKLITAEGESVVFDETLQFFDELILTEVNEVNITRDIAVPVTRGDIGIYDVYVAYQLFSDGQIYVNSEPMVVEIYSLDADNWSGLPTLSPGVTADNGRSFFSDGSFTLGEMIEIYPIINPQPEHLGEQAEFVVTVIDRGIPGVEEMLTNDNQLVEDDQVVIVFDEVKLRERNIVDITRGKPITLTANELGTYEIYVGYRLLGEEQIYMNTTPIVVEVLE
;
A
#
# COMPACT_ATOMS: atom_id res chain seq x y z
N MET A 1 -1.62 -27.11 26.29
CA MET A 1 -2.62 -26.53 25.36
C MET A 1 -2.94 -25.08 25.68
N ALA A 2 -3.43 -24.71 26.88
CA ALA A 2 -3.71 -23.30 27.21
C ALA A 2 -2.50 -22.33 27.10
N LYS A 3 -1.29 -22.77 27.48
CA LYS A 3 -0.03 -21.99 27.27
C LYS A 3 0.46 -21.93 25.82
N VAL A 4 -0.04 -22.81 24.95
CA VAL A 4 0.28 -22.80 23.52
C VAL A 4 -0.72 -21.87 22.83
N LEU A 5 -2.01 -21.97 23.14
CA LEU A 5 -3.03 -21.05 22.64
C LEU A 5 -2.80 -19.59 23.05
N SER A 6 -2.26 -19.30 24.24
CA SER A 6 -1.94 -17.90 24.63
C SER A 6 -0.77 -17.33 23.82
N ARG A 7 0.22 -18.15 23.46
CA ARG A 7 1.34 -17.75 22.59
C ARG A 7 0.89 -17.52 21.15
N TRP A 8 -0.04 -18.33 20.66
CA TRP A 8 -0.63 -18.14 19.33
C TRP A 8 -1.59 -16.96 19.26
N CYS A 9 -2.34 -16.63 20.32
CA CYS A 9 -3.17 -15.42 20.34
C CYS A 9 -2.35 -14.13 20.40
N VAL A 10 -1.21 -14.11 21.11
CA VAL A 10 -0.28 -12.98 21.11
C VAL A 10 0.42 -12.85 19.75
N PHE A 11 0.75 -13.97 19.09
CA PHE A 11 1.29 -13.96 17.72
C PHE A 11 0.25 -13.50 16.69
N LEU A 12 -1.03 -13.92 16.81
CA LEU A 12 -2.10 -13.44 15.92
C LEU A 12 -2.45 -11.96 16.17
N LEU A 13 -2.40 -11.48 17.41
CA LEU A 13 -2.59 -10.05 17.71
C LEU A 13 -1.44 -9.18 17.20
N ALA A 14 -0.21 -9.72 17.16
CA ALA A 14 0.96 -9.05 16.57
C ALA A 14 0.98 -9.09 15.03
N VAL A 15 0.25 -10.00 14.38
CA VAL A 15 0.14 -10.06 12.91
C VAL A 15 -0.97 -9.12 12.38
N PHE A 16 -1.92 -8.72 13.22
CA PHE A 16 -2.92 -7.70 12.87
C PHE A 16 -2.52 -6.26 13.24
N ALA A 17 -1.43 -6.09 13.98
CA ALA A 17 -0.84 -4.79 14.26
C ALA A 17 0.60 -4.81 13.72
N ILE A 18 0.81 -4.29 12.51
CA ILE A 18 1.97 -3.52 12.02
C ILE A 18 1.85 -3.53 10.47
N SER A 19 0.97 -2.68 9.96
CA SER A 19 1.42 -1.68 8.98
C SER A 19 1.41 -0.34 9.71
N ALA A 20 2.11 -0.28 10.84
CA ALA A 20 2.47 1.00 11.41
C ALA A 20 3.55 1.53 10.46
N GLN A 21 3.17 2.43 9.56
CA GLN A 21 4.11 3.23 8.80
C GLN A 21 5.12 3.77 9.80
N ALA A 22 6.41 3.51 9.57
CA ALA A 22 7.45 3.99 10.45
C ALA A 22 7.35 5.51 10.45
N GLN A 23 6.90 6.08 11.57
CA GLN A 23 6.78 7.52 11.69
C GLN A 23 8.18 8.11 11.54
N SER A 24 8.38 8.91 10.50
CA SER A 24 9.65 9.55 10.20
C SER A 24 9.96 10.52 11.34
N ILE A 25 10.96 10.25 12.16
CA ILE A 25 11.39 11.22 13.18
C ILE A 25 12.18 12.36 12.52
N SER A 26 11.91 13.60 12.92
CA SER A 26 12.71 14.75 12.55
C SER A 26 13.73 15.03 13.64
N ILE A 27 15.01 15.11 13.29
CA ILE A 27 16.08 15.51 14.21
C ILE A 27 16.66 16.81 13.67
N SER A 28 16.56 17.87 14.46
CA SER A 28 17.07 19.19 14.09
C SER A 28 17.99 19.73 15.17
N GLU A 29 19.06 20.41 14.75
CA GLU A 29 19.89 21.18 15.66
C GLU A 29 19.08 22.37 16.21
N LEU A 30 19.03 22.48 17.52
CA LEU A 30 18.29 23.52 18.25
C LEU A 30 19.18 24.76 18.47
N ILE A 31 20.44 24.52 18.82
CA ILE A 31 21.46 25.54 19.04
C ILE A 31 22.82 24.89 18.85
N ASP A 32 23.72 25.60 18.17
CA ASP A 32 25.09 25.17 17.90
C ASP A 32 26.11 25.87 18.82
N ALA A 33 27.39 25.53 18.66
CA ALA A 33 28.48 26.18 19.39
C ALA A 33 28.58 27.72 19.18
N GLY A 34 27.98 28.25 18.12
CA GLY A 34 27.88 29.67 17.81
C GLY A 34 26.83 30.42 18.63
N GLY A 35 25.88 29.71 19.24
CA GLY A 35 24.83 30.24 20.12
C GLY A 35 23.93 31.23 19.40
N ASP A 36 23.86 32.49 19.87
CA ASP A 36 23.08 33.56 19.22
C ASP A 36 23.85 34.33 18.12
N GLY A 37 25.01 33.81 17.71
CA GLY A 37 25.94 34.44 16.75
C GLY A 37 26.87 35.50 17.35
N THR A 38 26.60 35.97 18.58
CA THR A 38 27.49 36.86 19.34
C THR A 38 28.11 36.16 20.56
N ASN A 39 27.36 35.25 21.15
CA ASN A 39 27.64 34.53 22.38
C ASN A 39 27.74 33.04 22.08
N SER A 40 28.96 32.48 22.12
CA SER A 40 29.18 31.04 21.89
C SER A 40 28.53 30.17 22.97
N PHE A 41 28.00 29.02 22.62
CA PHE A 41 27.33 28.12 23.57
C PHE A 41 28.30 27.08 24.17
N ASP A 42 28.23 26.85 25.48
CA ASP A 42 28.95 25.78 26.21
C ASP A 42 28.03 25.11 27.26
N PRO A 43 27.32 24.02 26.89
CA PRO A 43 26.23 23.47 27.67
C PRO A 43 26.60 22.87 29.03
N GLY A 44 25.71 23.04 30.00
CA GLY A 44 25.76 22.35 31.31
C GLY A 44 24.93 21.07 31.44
N GLY A 45 24.12 20.77 30.41
CA GLY A 45 23.18 19.64 30.42
C GLY A 45 21.86 19.92 31.14
N ARG A 46 21.57 21.17 31.54
CA ARG A 46 20.24 21.58 32.01
C ARG A 46 19.45 22.22 30.88
N ILE A 47 18.21 21.76 30.74
CA ILE A 47 17.26 22.17 29.72
C ILE A 47 15.86 22.10 30.30
N VAL A 48 15.04 23.11 30.05
CA VAL A 48 13.61 23.14 30.39
C VAL A 48 12.83 23.75 29.24
N VAL A 49 11.56 23.37 29.09
CA VAL A 49 10.69 23.83 28.01
C VAL A 49 9.42 24.41 28.63
N ASP A 50 9.02 25.60 28.18
CA ASP A 50 7.80 26.26 28.64
C ASP A 50 6.54 25.78 27.91
N SER A 51 5.37 26.18 28.39
CA SER A 51 4.08 25.70 27.86
C SER A 51 3.83 26.08 26.39
N VAL A 52 4.59 27.04 25.86
CA VAL A 52 4.52 27.53 24.46
C VAL A 52 5.61 26.89 23.59
N GLY A 53 6.45 26.01 24.16
CA GLY A 53 7.52 25.32 23.44
C GLY A 53 8.83 26.10 23.37
N ASN A 54 8.99 27.23 24.07
CA ASN A 54 10.31 27.85 24.16
C ASN A 54 11.20 27.01 25.07
N THR A 55 12.42 26.81 24.61
CA THR A 55 13.42 25.99 25.30
C THR A 55 14.48 26.88 25.95
N TYR A 56 14.78 26.63 27.21
CA TYR A 56 15.82 27.34 27.96
C TYR A 56 16.96 26.38 28.26
N VAL A 57 18.17 26.73 27.82
CA VAL A 57 19.37 25.91 27.99
C VAL A 57 20.43 26.63 28.80
N GLU A 58 21.05 25.89 29.71
CA GLU A 58 22.19 26.36 30.49
C GLU A 58 23.46 26.38 29.64
N ASP A 59 24.11 27.54 29.60
CA ASP A 59 25.49 27.72 29.15
C ASP A 59 26.40 27.86 30.37
N ARG A 60 26.88 26.71 30.85
CA ARG A 60 27.42 26.52 32.20
C ARG A 60 28.72 27.28 32.40
N THR A 61 29.69 27.09 31.51
CA THR A 61 31.04 27.68 31.66
C THR A 61 30.98 29.20 31.61
N ASN A 62 30.01 29.76 30.90
CA ASN A 62 29.84 31.21 30.78
C ASN A 62 28.82 31.77 31.79
N SER A 63 28.13 30.90 32.55
CA SER A 63 27.07 31.26 33.48
C SER A 63 25.99 32.12 32.80
N ARG A 64 25.41 31.57 31.72
CA ARG A 64 24.38 32.21 30.91
C ARG A 64 23.21 31.27 30.66
N ILE A 65 22.07 31.85 30.27
CA ILE A 65 20.90 31.11 29.81
C ILE A 65 20.53 31.60 28.41
N PHE A 66 20.41 30.66 27.47
CA PHE A 66 19.80 30.92 26.17
C PHE A 66 18.34 30.49 26.18
N LYS A 67 17.51 31.27 25.48
CA LYS A 67 16.14 30.91 25.10
C LYS A 67 16.11 30.65 23.60
N ILE A 68 15.52 29.53 23.22
CA ILE A 68 15.25 29.14 21.84
C ILE A 68 13.74 29.09 21.68
N THR A 69 13.20 29.84 20.74
CA THR A 69 11.76 29.80 20.41
C THR A 69 11.46 28.57 19.54
N PRO A 70 10.18 28.14 19.42
CA PRO A 70 9.81 27.14 18.44
C PRO A 70 10.34 27.49 17.04
N SER A 71 10.29 28.76 16.62
CA SER A 71 10.85 29.30 15.35
C SER A 71 12.35 29.12 15.16
N GLY A 72 13.07 28.59 16.15
CA GLY A 72 14.51 28.43 16.12
C GLY A 72 15.26 29.73 16.42
N ASP A 73 14.57 30.80 16.81
CA ASP A 73 15.24 32.04 17.18
C ASP A 73 15.95 31.86 18.53
N VAL A 74 17.28 31.96 18.51
CA VAL A 74 18.14 31.86 19.69
C VAL A 74 18.41 33.26 20.25
N SER A 75 18.22 33.44 21.55
CA SER A 75 18.50 34.69 22.25
C SER A 75 19.10 34.47 23.64
N LEU A 76 20.05 35.31 24.02
CA LEU A 76 20.55 35.37 25.39
C LEU A 76 19.51 36.03 26.30
N VAL A 77 19.03 35.31 27.33
CA VAL A 77 18.04 35.85 28.29
C VAL A 77 18.64 36.21 29.63
N MET A 78 19.78 35.63 30.02
CA MET A 78 20.49 35.99 31.23
C MET A 78 21.99 35.74 31.07
N ASP A 79 22.80 36.65 31.61
CA ASP A 79 24.26 36.52 31.66
C ASP A 79 24.80 36.41 33.09
N ALA A 80 26.12 36.29 33.23
CA ALA A 80 26.80 36.17 34.52
C ALA A 80 26.59 37.36 35.47
N SER A 81 26.07 38.50 34.96
CA SER A 81 25.71 39.65 35.79
C SER A 81 24.33 39.55 36.43
N GLY A 82 23.56 38.47 36.12
CA GLY A 82 22.20 38.26 36.60
C GLY A 82 21.28 39.43 36.27
N GLY A 83 21.44 40.03 35.08
CA GLY A 83 20.70 41.23 34.66
C GLY A 83 21.05 42.50 35.46
N GLY A 84 22.19 42.52 36.15
CA GLY A 84 22.62 43.59 37.05
C GLY A 84 22.03 43.51 38.46
N GLY A 85 21.22 42.49 38.77
CA GLY A 85 20.60 42.27 40.08
C GLY A 85 21.46 41.47 41.07
N GLY A 86 22.43 40.70 40.59
CA GLY A 86 23.31 39.84 41.38
C GLY A 86 24.17 38.95 40.48
N VAL A 87 25.29 38.42 40.96
CA VAL A 87 26.15 37.55 40.13
C VAL A 87 25.45 36.20 39.90
N LEU A 88 25.52 35.67 38.69
CA LEU A 88 25.16 34.29 38.38
C LEU A 88 26.45 33.50 38.13
N ALA A 89 26.70 32.45 38.90
CA ALA A 89 27.91 31.64 38.76
C ALA A 89 27.71 30.17 39.14
N GLY A 90 28.46 29.30 38.47
CA GLY A 90 28.58 27.88 38.77
C GLY A 90 27.64 27.00 37.95
N PHE A 91 27.35 25.81 38.47
CA PHE A 91 26.29 24.95 37.93
C PHE A 91 24.94 25.60 38.14
N LEU A 92 24.13 25.63 37.10
CA LEU A 92 22.80 26.19 37.15
C LEU A 92 21.74 25.11 37.41
N ASN A 93 20.65 25.50 38.03
CA ASN A 93 19.41 24.72 38.02
C ASN A 93 18.29 25.59 37.49
N LEU A 94 17.37 24.95 36.76
CA LEU A 94 16.29 25.60 36.04
C LEU A 94 14.97 24.93 36.42
N VAL A 95 13.96 25.72 36.78
CA VAL A 95 12.58 25.27 36.94
C VAL A 95 11.63 26.34 36.42
N LEU A 96 10.45 25.94 35.95
CA LEU A 96 9.39 26.83 35.49
C LEU A 96 8.21 26.76 36.47
N ASP A 97 7.48 27.88 36.63
CA ASP A 97 6.16 27.87 37.28
C ASP A 97 5.01 27.76 36.28
N SER A 98 3.77 27.75 36.77
CA SER A 98 2.57 27.59 35.93
C SER A 98 2.29 28.78 35.00
N ALA A 99 2.99 29.90 35.19
CA ALA A 99 2.92 31.09 34.34
C ALA A 99 4.14 31.25 33.44
N ASP A 100 4.93 30.19 33.27
CA ASP A 100 6.17 30.14 32.48
C ASP A 100 7.25 31.13 32.95
N ASN A 101 7.26 31.53 34.23
CA ASN A 101 8.42 32.23 34.78
C ASN A 101 9.55 31.22 35.03
N LEU A 102 10.75 31.53 34.52
CA LEU A 102 11.95 30.72 34.69
C LEU A 102 12.68 31.10 35.98
N TYR A 103 12.95 30.13 36.84
CA TYR A 103 13.82 30.28 38.00
C TYR A 103 15.19 29.70 37.72
N VAL A 104 16.22 30.49 38.00
CA VAL A 104 17.63 30.16 37.72
C VAL A 104 18.41 30.28 39.02
N ALA A 105 18.98 29.18 39.50
CA ALA A 105 19.88 29.18 40.65
C ALA A 105 21.32 29.04 40.21
N GLY A 106 22.21 29.92 40.66
CA GLY A 106 23.65 29.78 40.48
C GLY A 106 24.31 29.23 41.74
N ARG A 107 24.77 27.97 41.69
CA ARG A 107 25.32 27.26 42.86
C ARG A 107 26.48 27.99 43.52
N ASP A 108 27.40 28.58 42.74
CA ASP A 108 28.61 29.21 43.29
C ASP A 108 28.41 30.70 43.64
N SER A 109 27.31 31.27 43.16
CA SER A 109 26.91 32.65 43.46
C SER A 109 25.91 32.79 44.60
N ASP A 110 25.34 31.67 45.05
CA ASP A 110 24.31 31.62 46.10
C ASP A 110 23.05 32.46 45.82
N ASN A 111 22.78 32.73 44.54
CA ASN A 111 21.66 33.55 44.08
C ASN A 111 20.66 32.72 43.30
N VAL A 112 19.37 33.01 43.51
CA VAL A 112 18.26 32.49 42.71
C VAL A 112 17.50 33.64 42.11
N PHE A 113 17.31 33.60 40.80
CA PHE A 113 16.63 34.61 40.01
C PHE A 113 15.31 34.09 39.48
N GLN A 114 14.36 34.99 39.24
CA GLN A 114 13.16 34.78 38.44
C GLN A 114 13.28 35.59 37.15
N ILE A 115 12.89 34.99 36.04
CA ILE A 115 12.78 35.62 34.72
C ILE A 115 11.35 35.44 34.24
N THR A 116 10.61 36.53 34.10
CA THR A 116 9.24 36.47 33.55
C THR A 116 9.26 36.19 32.04
N PRO A 117 8.16 35.71 31.43
CA PRO A 117 8.05 35.57 29.98
C PRO A 117 8.35 36.87 29.20
N SER A 118 8.13 38.02 29.83
CA SER A 118 8.46 39.35 29.28
C SER A 118 9.94 39.75 29.39
N GLY A 119 10.79 38.91 29.97
CA GLY A 119 12.23 39.13 30.16
C GLY A 119 12.61 39.97 31.39
N VAL A 120 11.66 40.27 32.28
CA VAL A 120 11.99 40.95 33.55
C VAL A 120 12.72 39.98 34.48
N ILE A 121 13.91 40.38 34.94
CA ILE A 121 14.76 39.63 35.87
C ILE A 121 14.66 40.22 37.29
N SER A 122 14.47 39.37 38.29
CA SER A 122 14.51 39.74 39.71
C SER A 122 15.23 38.67 40.55
N VAL A 123 15.95 39.10 41.59
CA VAL A 123 16.50 38.18 42.61
C VAL A 123 15.35 37.74 43.53
N VAL A 124 15.19 36.43 43.67
CA VAL A 124 14.18 35.78 44.53
C VAL A 124 14.74 35.56 45.94
N ILE A 125 15.96 35.03 46.00
CA ILE A 125 16.72 34.82 47.24
C ILE A 125 18.22 34.90 46.90
N ASP A 126 19.02 35.42 47.82
CA ASP A 126 20.48 35.52 47.70
C ASP A 126 21.17 34.80 48.86
N SER A 127 22.50 34.90 48.93
CA SER A 127 23.33 34.36 50.02
C SER A 127 22.86 34.73 51.44
N THR A 128 22.10 35.82 51.62
CA THR A 128 21.57 36.22 52.93
C THR A 128 20.36 35.39 53.37
N GLY A 129 19.82 34.56 52.47
CA GLY A 129 18.72 33.64 52.69
C GLY A 129 17.45 34.35 53.15
N ASP A 130 16.98 34.04 54.36
CA ASP A 130 15.74 34.63 54.93
C ASP A 130 15.92 36.00 55.60
N THR A 131 17.13 36.55 55.57
CA THR A 131 17.51 37.84 56.17
C THR A 131 17.42 37.93 57.70
N ILE A 132 17.02 36.86 58.40
CA ILE A 132 16.96 36.81 59.87
C ILE A 132 18.03 35.90 60.48
N GLY A 133 18.94 35.37 59.66
CA GLY A 133 20.17 34.70 60.10
C GLY A 133 20.42 33.36 59.43
N ASN A 134 19.51 32.90 58.56
CA ASN A 134 19.65 31.64 57.86
C ASN A 134 20.10 31.92 56.43
N SER A 135 21.36 31.61 56.11
CA SER A 135 21.94 31.81 54.78
C SER A 135 21.52 30.72 53.79
N LEU A 136 21.54 31.05 52.51
CA LEU A 136 21.48 30.07 51.42
C LEU A 136 22.91 29.92 50.88
N GLU A 137 23.48 28.73 50.95
CA GLU A 137 24.79 28.42 50.35
C GLU A 137 24.67 27.18 49.47
N GLY A 138 25.16 27.28 48.22
CA GLY A 138 25.17 26.18 47.27
C GLY A 138 23.78 25.71 46.84
N PRO A 139 22.89 26.56 46.31
CA PRO A 139 21.57 26.13 45.87
C PRO A 139 21.67 24.97 44.85
N SER A 140 21.04 23.82 45.14
CA SER A 140 21.27 22.55 44.42
C SER A 140 20.04 21.89 43.81
N ALA A 141 18.88 22.01 44.45
CA ALA A 141 17.60 21.54 43.94
C ALA A 141 16.56 22.63 44.10
N MET A 142 15.71 22.75 43.09
CA MET A 142 14.55 23.63 43.09
C MET A 142 13.33 22.86 42.63
N MET A 143 12.16 23.24 43.15
CA MET A 143 10.87 22.80 42.62
C MET A 143 9.80 23.86 42.88
N VAL A 144 8.77 23.87 42.06
CA VAL A 144 7.60 24.74 42.19
C VAL A 144 6.36 23.88 42.45
N ASP A 145 5.50 24.27 43.38
CA ASP A 145 4.22 23.59 43.61
C ASP A 145 3.07 24.18 42.78
N GLY A 146 1.90 23.52 42.77
CA GLY A 146 0.73 23.99 42.01
C GLY A 146 0.10 25.30 42.51
N SER A 147 0.65 25.91 43.56
CA SER A 147 0.32 27.28 44.01
C SER A 147 1.47 28.26 43.77
N ASP A 148 2.41 27.89 42.90
CA ASP A 148 3.62 28.62 42.53
C ASP A 148 4.57 28.92 43.72
N ASN A 149 4.51 28.16 44.82
CA ASN A 149 5.54 28.29 45.85
C ASN A 149 6.84 27.65 45.37
N LEU A 150 7.96 28.35 45.50
CA LEU A 150 9.29 27.88 45.16
C LEU A 150 9.97 27.25 46.40
N TYR A 151 10.52 26.06 46.23
CA TYR A 151 11.30 25.35 47.26
C TYR A 151 12.73 25.22 46.79
N ILE A 152 13.70 25.54 47.65
CA ILE A 152 15.13 25.61 47.29
C ILE A 152 15.94 24.95 48.39
N SER A 153 16.81 24.00 48.04
CA SER A 153 17.78 23.44 48.97
C SER A 153 19.13 24.16 48.90
N GLY A 154 19.65 24.58 50.04
CA GLY A 154 21.04 25.00 50.21
C GLY A 154 21.91 23.79 50.54
N TYR A 155 22.68 23.31 49.57
CA TYR A 155 23.50 22.11 49.71
C TYR A 155 24.65 22.30 50.69
N ASP A 156 25.25 23.49 50.72
CA ASP A 156 26.39 23.79 51.58
C ASP A 156 25.93 24.41 52.92
N SER A 157 24.77 25.07 52.95
CA SER A 157 24.13 25.59 54.18
C SER A 157 23.24 24.57 54.92
N ASP A 158 23.09 23.35 54.40
CA ASP A 158 22.32 22.26 55.01
C ASP A 158 20.86 22.64 55.36
N ASN A 159 20.19 23.40 54.50
CA ASN A 159 18.82 23.86 54.74
C ASN A 159 17.92 23.84 53.50
N VAL A 160 16.61 24.03 53.70
CA VAL A 160 15.63 24.17 52.62
C VAL A 160 14.72 25.36 52.90
N PHE A 161 14.53 26.21 51.91
CA PHE A 161 13.62 27.36 51.96
C PHE A 161 12.37 27.12 51.14
N LYS A 162 11.25 27.72 51.57
CA LYS A 162 10.02 27.91 50.80
C LYS A 162 9.78 29.40 50.61
N ILE A 163 9.37 29.80 49.41
CA ILE A 163 9.09 31.18 49.04
C ILE A 163 7.77 31.23 48.29
N ALA A 164 6.82 32.01 48.82
CA ALA A 164 5.50 32.18 48.20
C ALA A 164 5.46 33.39 47.24
N PRO A 165 4.66 33.36 46.17
CA PRO A 165 4.39 34.55 45.37
C PRO A 165 3.81 35.69 46.25
N PRO A 166 4.21 36.95 46.07
CA PRO A 166 4.97 37.52 44.96
C PRO A 166 6.51 37.52 45.16
N TYR A 167 7.05 36.62 45.99
CA TYR A 167 8.48 36.43 46.21
C TYR A 167 9.21 37.65 46.79
N ALA A 168 8.56 38.36 47.72
CA ALA A 168 9.24 39.42 48.44
C ALA A 168 10.19 38.84 49.50
N VAL A 169 11.24 39.59 49.86
CA VAL A 169 12.26 39.22 50.86
C VAL A 169 11.67 38.85 52.25
N GLY A 170 10.39 39.17 52.53
CA GLY A 170 9.68 38.79 53.76
C GLY A 170 8.83 37.51 53.67
N ASP A 171 8.73 36.89 52.49
CA ASP A 171 7.93 35.68 52.23
C ASP A 171 8.79 34.39 52.22
N ILE A 172 10.09 34.51 52.55
CA ILE A 172 11.06 33.42 52.62
C ILE A 172 10.95 32.74 53.99
N THR A 173 10.73 31.43 53.99
CA THR A 173 10.63 30.61 55.19
C THR A 173 11.62 29.45 55.13
N GLU A 174 12.52 29.33 56.10
CA GLU A 174 13.31 28.11 56.30
C GLU A 174 12.41 26.98 56.82
N LEU A 175 12.40 25.85 56.11
CA LEU A 175 11.57 24.68 56.43
C LEU A 175 12.30 23.64 57.28
N ILE A 176 13.60 23.49 57.07
CA ILE A 176 14.48 22.57 57.77
C ILE A 176 15.90 23.11 57.68
N ASP A 177 16.69 22.90 58.73
CA ASP A 177 18.10 23.26 58.82
C ASP A 177 18.98 22.02 59.13
N SER A 178 20.28 22.25 59.34
CA SER A 178 21.24 21.19 59.66
C SER A 178 20.88 20.34 60.89
N THR A 179 20.02 20.85 61.78
CA THR A 179 19.61 20.13 62.99
C THR A 179 18.55 19.06 62.73
N GLY A 180 17.84 19.15 61.59
CA GLY A 180 16.86 18.17 61.13
C GLY A 180 15.71 17.91 62.11
N ASP A 181 15.57 16.67 62.60
CA ASP A 181 14.57 16.27 63.60
C ASP A 181 15.21 15.54 64.78
N ALA A 182 15.14 16.16 65.97
CA ALA A 182 15.38 15.57 67.30
C ALA A 182 16.43 14.43 67.38
N GLY A 183 17.62 14.64 66.81
CA GLY A 183 18.74 13.68 66.85
C GLY A 183 19.26 13.27 65.48
N ASN A 184 18.53 13.58 64.41
CA ASN A 184 18.89 13.29 63.03
C ASN A 184 19.22 14.58 62.29
N THR A 185 20.47 14.71 61.83
CA THR A 185 20.95 15.90 61.10
C THR A 185 20.62 15.82 59.63
N LEU A 186 20.38 16.98 59.01
CA LEU A 186 20.38 17.13 57.55
C LEU A 186 21.79 17.51 57.10
N ASN A 187 22.36 16.79 56.12
CA ASN A 187 23.60 17.19 55.48
C ASN A 187 23.54 17.04 53.96
N SER A 188 23.83 18.14 53.26
CA SER A 188 23.82 18.26 51.81
C SER A 188 22.48 17.85 51.18
N PRO A 189 21.39 18.61 51.41
CA PRO A 189 20.11 18.34 50.79
C PRO A 189 20.23 18.33 49.26
N GLY A 190 19.83 17.21 48.65
CA GLY A 190 20.16 16.90 47.25
C GLY A 190 18.98 16.95 46.26
N LYS A 191 17.80 16.45 46.67
CA LYS A 191 16.59 16.39 45.85
C LYS A 191 15.33 16.58 46.72
N LEU A 192 14.27 17.07 46.07
CA LEU A 192 13.01 17.47 46.70
C LEU A 192 11.82 16.89 45.91
N VAL A 193 10.78 16.40 46.60
CA VAL A 193 9.46 16.09 46.01
C VAL A 193 8.34 16.49 46.98
N LEU A 194 7.17 16.81 46.44
CA LEU A 194 5.96 17.11 47.21
C LEU A 194 4.90 16.04 46.99
N ASP A 195 4.20 15.66 48.05
CA ASP A 195 2.95 14.91 47.93
C ASP A 195 1.74 15.81 47.68
N SER A 196 0.62 15.21 47.28
CA SER A 196 -0.62 15.92 46.98
C SER A 196 -1.19 16.70 48.19
N GLY A 197 -0.78 16.34 49.41
CA GLY A 197 -1.11 17.03 50.65
C GLY A 197 -0.20 18.22 50.99
N GLY A 198 0.79 18.50 50.14
CA GLY A 198 1.78 19.56 50.32
C GLY A 198 2.86 19.23 51.36
N ASN A 199 3.08 17.95 51.66
CA ASN A 199 4.23 17.55 52.48
C ASN A 199 5.47 17.40 51.59
N LEU A 200 6.57 18.03 52.01
CA LEU A 200 7.85 18.02 51.30
C LEU A 200 8.72 16.88 51.79
N TYR A 201 9.32 16.12 50.87
CA TYR A 201 10.34 15.13 51.15
C TYR A 201 11.69 15.62 50.66
N VAL A 202 12.70 15.55 51.52
CA VAL A 202 14.04 16.08 51.29
C VAL A 202 15.05 14.98 51.52
N THR A 203 15.89 14.70 50.52
CA THR A 203 17.00 13.76 50.68
C THR A 203 18.21 14.46 51.27
N GLY A 204 18.73 13.96 52.39
CA GLY A 204 20.04 14.33 52.90
C GLY A 204 21.12 13.44 52.28
N THR A 205 21.88 13.98 51.32
CA THR A 205 22.81 13.19 50.51
C THR A 205 23.93 12.60 51.35
N ILE A 206 24.54 13.39 52.23
CA ILE A 206 25.66 12.91 53.05
C ILE A 206 25.17 12.27 54.34
N SER A 207 24.09 12.80 54.93
CA SER A 207 23.44 12.20 56.10
C SER A 207 22.73 10.88 55.79
N SER A 208 22.54 10.54 54.51
CA SER A 208 21.92 9.31 54.03
C SER A 208 20.54 9.06 54.65
N ASN A 209 19.70 10.08 54.60
CA ASN A 209 18.34 10.05 55.14
C ASN A 209 17.34 10.79 54.24
N VAL A 210 16.06 10.64 54.55
CA VAL A 210 14.96 11.36 53.92
C VAL A 210 14.11 11.99 55.01
N PHE A 211 13.97 13.31 55.00
CA PHE A 211 13.06 14.03 55.88
C PHE A 211 11.72 14.24 55.20
N LYS A 212 10.64 14.16 55.96
CA LYS A 212 9.30 14.61 55.59
C LYS A 212 8.97 15.86 56.41
N ILE A 213 8.64 16.95 55.74
CA ILE A 213 8.15 18.20 56.32
C ILE A 213 6.69 18.34 55.94
N SER A 214 5.80 18.27 56.93
CA SER A 214 4.37 18.42 56.67
C SER A 214 4.00 19.83 56.21
N SER A 215 2.83 19.98 55.57
CA SER A 215 2.30 21.30 55.17
C SER A 215 2.08 22.28 56.34
N VAL A 216 2.09 21.79 57.58
CA VAL A 216 2.03 22.60 58.83
C VAL A 216 3.39 22.77 59.52
N GLY A 217 4.48 22.34 58.90
CA GLY A 217 5.86 22.55 59.37
C GLY A 217 6.39 21.52 60.37
N VAL A 218 5.68 20.40 60.62
CA VAL A 218 6.23 19.29 61.41
C VAL A 218 7.26 18.52 60.58
N ILE A 219 8.49 18.43 61.08
CA ILE A 219 9.61 17.69 60.50
C ILE A 219 9.67 16.31 61.14
N THR A 220 9.82 15.27 60.33
CA THR A 220 10.04 13.89 60.76
C THR A 220 11.04 13.20 59.83
N GLU A 221 11.89 12.33 60.36
CA GLU A 221 12.69 11.44 59.51
C GLU A 221 11.82 10.30 58.96
N ALA A 222 11.71 10.20 57.64
CA ALA A 222 10.94 9.17 56.95
C ALA A 222 11.77 7.91 56.65
N MET A 223 13.09 8.06 56.53
CA MET A 223 14.05 6.99 56.25
C MET A 223 15.47 7.44 56.66
N ASP A 224 16.32 6.51 57.09
CA ASP A 224 17.71 6.77 57.50
C ASP A 224 18.68 5.68 56.99
N ASN A 225 19.97 5.82 57.28
CA ASN A 225 20.98 4.85 56.88
C ASN A 225 20.76 3.46 57.55
N SER A 226 20.00 3.37 58.65
CA SER A 226 19.71 2.07 59.27
C SER A 226 18.81 1.19 58.39
N THR A 227 18.09 1.77 57.42
CA THR A 227 17.35 1.03 56.39
C THR A 227 18.24 0.53 55.25
N GLY A 228 19.53 0.86 55.25
CA GLY A 228 20.48 0.53 54.19
C GLY A 228 20.51 1.54 53.03
N LEU A 229 19.99 2.75 53.24
CA LEU A 229 20.11 3.85 52.28
C LEU A 229 21.51 4.47 52.41
N GLU A 230 22.28 4.53 51.32
CA GLU A 230 23.53 5.29 51.28
C GLU A 230 23.53 6.29 50.12
N LYS A 231 23.78 7.56 50.44
CA LYS A 231 23.85 8.67 49.48
C LYS A 231 22.68 8.69 48.49
N PRO A 232 21.45 9.05 48.90
CA PRO A 232 20.33 9.12 47.98
C PRO A 232 20.65 10.00 46.75
N GLY A 233 20.61 9.41 45.55
CA GLY A 233 20.92 10.08 44.28
C GLY A 233 19.69 10.65 43.58
N SER A 234 18.54 10.00 43.75
CA SER A 234 17.27 10.39 43.14
C SER A 234 16.08 10.11 44.07
N ILE A 235 15.02 10.90 43.94
CA ILE A 235 13.75 10.76 44.63
C ILE A 235 12.61 11.06 43.64
N GLY A 236 11.54 10.28 43.71
CA GLY A 236 10.36 10.41 42.85
C GLY A 236 9.07 10.12 43.61
N ILE A 237 7.93 10.46 43.03
CA ILE A 237 6.61 10.26 43.65
C ILE A 237 5.60 9.80 42.60
N ASP A 238 4.66 8.92 42.99
CA ASP A 238 3.51 8.54 42.16
C ASP A 238 2.21 9.27 42.55
N ASN A 239 1.17 9.14 41.72
CA ASN A 239 -0.16 9.73 41.96
C ASN A 239 -0.88 9.20 43.21
N ALA A 240 -0.36 8.15 43.86
CA ALA A 240 -0.89 7.60 45.10
C ALA A 240 -0.08 8.06 46.33
N ASP A 241 0.75 9.10 46.17
CA ASP A 241 1.64 9.67 47.17
C ASP A 241 2.64 8.64 47.76
N ASN A 242 3.05 7.64 46.97
CA ASN A 242 4.19 6.82 47.34
C ASN A 242 5.49 7.49 46.86
N ILE A 243 6.46 7.57 47.77
CA ILE A 243 7.77 8.14 47.50
C ILE A 243 8.74 7.00 47.15
N TYR A 244 9.57 7.23 46.15
CA TYR A 244 10.61 6.31 45.71
C TYR A 244 11.96 6.97 45.92
N VAL A 245 12.94 6.25 46.46
CA VAL A 245 14.26 6.80 46.80
C VAL A 245 15.33 5.83 46.32
N ALA A 246 16.23 6.30 45.46
CA ALA A 246 17.35 5.50 44.96
C ALA A 246 18.63 5.81 45.75
N GLY A 247 19.22 4.79 46.37
CA GLY A 247 20.50 4.90 47.07
C GLY A 247 21.66 4.73 46.10
N PHE A 248 22.37 5.83 45.79
CA PHE A 248 23.45 5.85 44.79
C PHE A 248 24.62 4.94 45.17
N ASN A 249 24.97 4.85 46.45
CA ASN A 249 26.08 4.03 46.93
C ASN A 249 25.65 2.63 47.41
N SER A 250 24.36 2.46 47.70
CA SER A 250 23.81 1.23 48.27
C SER A 250 23.09 0.36 47.23
N ASP A 251 23.08 0.78 45.98
CA ASP A 251 22.56 0.03 44.82
C ASP A 251 21.14 -0.51 45.06
N ASN A 252 20.25 0.36 45.54
CA ASN A 252 18.89 -0.03 45.88
C ASN A 252 17.88 1.08 45.58
N VAL A 253 16.62 0.67 45.46
CA VAL A 253 15.47 1.57 45.39
C VAL A 253 14.49 1.20 46.49
N PHE A 254 14.09 2.19 47.28
CA PHE A 254 13.09 2.06 48.33
C PHE A 254 11.77 2.68 47.89
N LYS A 255 10.67 2.15 48.42
CA LYS A 255 9.33 2.73 48.38
C LYS A 255 8.91 3.10 49.80
N ILE A 256 8.46 4.34 49.99
CA ILE A 256 7.79 4.85 51.19
C ILE A 256 6.34 5.06 50.82
N THR A 257 5.43 4.26 51.36
CA THR A 257 3.99 4.44 51.10
C THR A 257 3.45 5.73 51.71
N ALA A 258 2.30 6.20 51.26
CA ALA A 258 1.62 7.35 51.88
C ALA A 258 1.37 7.17 53.41
N ALA A 259 1.30 5.92 53.88
CA ALA A 259 1.19 5.57 55.31
C ALA A 259 2.53 5.55 56.06
N GLY A 260 3.65 5.83 55.39
CA GLY A 260 5.01 5.83 55.95
C GLY A 260 5.68 4.46 56.03
N VAL A 261 5.10 3.41 55.42
CA VAL A 261 5.74 2.08 55.38
C VAL A 261 6.87 2.08 54.36
N VAL A 262 8.07 1.70 54.80
CA VAL A 262 9.28 1.58 53.99
C VAL A 262 9.49 0.13 53.52
N SER A 263 9.82 -0.06 52.25
CA SER A 263 10.24 -1.35 51.69
C SER A 263 11.27 -1.16 50.58
N THR A 264 12.24 -2.06 50.46
CA THR A 264 13.11 -2.16 49.27
C THR A 264 12.33 -2.80 48.12
N ILE A 265 12.37 -2.19 46.95
CA ILE A 265 11.69 -2.67 45.72
C ILE A 265 12.68 -3.07 44.61
N LEU A 266 13.93 -2.64 44.71
CA LEU A 266 15.04 -3.06 43.86
C LEU A 266 16.31 -3.08 44.73
N ASP A 267 17.16 -4.08 44.55
CA ASP A 267 18.48 -4.18 45.18
C ASP A 267 19.57 -4.43 44.11
N SER A 268 20.82 -4.59 44.55
CA SER A 268 21.97 -4.74 43.64
C SER A 268 21.90 -5.98 42.75
N THR A 269 21.03 -6.94 43.05
CA THR A 269 20.82 -8.12 42.22
C THR A 269 19.95 -7.85 40.99
N GLY A 270 19.31 -6.68 40.93
CA GLY A 270 18.46 -6.24 39.83
C GLY A 270 17.28 -7.17 39.58
N ASP A 271 17.19 -7.75 38.38
CA ASP A 271 16.16 -8.73 38.01
C ASP A 271 16.60 -10.20 38.29
N GLY A 272 17.75 -10.37 38.94
CA GLY A 272 18.40 -11.66 39.22
C GLY A 272 19.33 -12.15 38.11
N THR A 273 19.30 -11.53 36.93
CA THR A 273 20.21 -11.80 35.80
C THR A 273 21.12 -10.60 35.53
N ASN A 274 20.55 -9.41 35.57
CA ASN A 274 21.18 -8.14 35.32
C ASN A 274 21.43 -7.44 36.67
N VAL A 275 22.69 -7.11 36.94
CA VAL A 275 23.09 -6.39 38.16
C VAL A 275 22.63 -4.94 38.09
N PHE A 276 22.30 -4.37 39.24
CA PHE A 276 22.00 -2.96 39.40
C PHE A 276 23.14 -2.29 40.16
N ASP A 277 23.79 -1.29 39.55
CA ASP A 277 24.97 -0.63 40.11
C ASP A 277 24.90 0.89 39.88
N THR A 278 25.05 1.64 40.97
CA THR A 278 25.17 3.09 41.02
C THR A 278 23.96 3.80 40.38
N PRO A 279 22.77 3.79 41.00
CA PRO A 279 21.63 4.48 40.43
C PRO A 279 21.75 5.98 40.44
N TYR A 280 21.49 6.62 39.30
CA TYR A 280 21.68 8.06 39.13
C TYR A 280 20.38 8.83 38.96
N ALA A 281 19.51 8.41 38.05
CA ALA A 281 18.24 9.04 37.74
C ALA A 281 17.08 8.06 37.89
N MET A 282 15.89 8.63 38.10
CA MET A 282 14.67 7.84 38.23
C MET A 282 13.49 8.66 37.75
N ALA A 283 12.54 8.00 37.08
CA ALA A 283 11.25 8.56 36.74
C ALA A 283 10.13 7.62 37.21
N VAL A 284 8.97 8.19 37.53
CA VAL A 284 7.82 7.44 38.04
C VAL A 284 6.61 7.83 37.20
N ASP A 285 5.90 6.85 36.66
CA ASP A 285 4.70 7.12 35.85
C ASP A 285 3.42 7.25 36.70
N GLY A 286 2.35 7.71 36.08
CA GLY A 286 1.06 7.90 36.75
C GLY A 286 0.39 6.61 37.23
N ALA A 287 0.87 5.44 36.78
CA ALA A 287 0.42 4.12 37.24
C ALA A 287 1.24 3.59 38.43
N GLY A 288 2.30 4.30 38.83
CA GLY A 288 3.19 3.91 39.92
C GLY A 288 4.29 2.93 39.50
N ASN A 289 4.61 2.85 38.21
CA ASN A 289 5.79 2.13 37.76
C ASN A 289 7.03 3.02 37.90
N VAL A 290 8.15 2.43 38.30
CA VAL A 290 9.41 3.11 38.58
C VAL A 290 10.43 2.72 37.53
N TYR A 291 11.06 3.72 36.91
CA TYR A 291 12.09 3.57 35.88
C TYR A 291 13.40 4.12 36.43
N VAL A 292 14.42 3.28 36.57
CA VAL A 292 15.68 3.64 37.24
C VAL A 292 16.87 3.09 36.46
N ASN A 293 17.87 3.93 36.19
CA ASN A 293 19.09 3.50 35.53
C ASN A 293 20.13 3.04 36.55
N GLY A 294 20.84 1.96 36.24
CA GLY A 294 22.15 1.69 36.84
C GLY A 294 23.23 2.33 35.98
N TYR A 295 23.85 3.39 36.49
CA TYR A 295 24.85 4.17 35.74
C TYR A 295 26.09 3.35 35.41
N VAL A 296 26.55 2.50 36.34
CA VAL A 296 27.74 1.66 36.13
C VAL A 296 27.38 0.31 35.52
N SER A 297 26.16 -0.19 35.73
CA SER A 297 25.69 -1.45 35.15
C SER A 297 25.12 -1.33 33.73
N ASP A 298 25.16 -0.13 33.14
CA ASP A 298 24.77 0.16 31.75
C ASP A 298 23.35 -0.32 31.37
N ASN A 299 22.43 -0.21 32.32
CA ASN A 299 21.06 -0.71 32.16
C ASN A 299 20.01 0.19 32.80
N VAL A 300 18.74 -0.04 32.43
CA VAL A 300 17.57 0.60 33.02
C VAL A 300 16.56 -0.48 33.40
N PHE A 301 16.10 -0.40 34.64
CA PHE A 301 15.08 -1.26 35.20
C PHE A 301 13.75 -0.54 35.26
N LYS A 302 12.67 -1.26 34.94
CA LYS A 302 11.29 -0.93 35.28
C LYS A 302 10.82 -1.82 36.42
N ILE A 303 10.29 -1.22 37.47
CA ILE A 303 9.57 -1.90 38.56
C ILE A 303 8.10 -1.54 38.42
N ASP A 304 7.26 -2.52 38.11
CA ASP A 304 5.82 -2.27 38.00
C ASP A 304 5.14 -2.11 39.37
N ALA A 305 3.89 -1.63 39.38
CA ALA A 305 3.12 -1.47 40.62
C ALA A 305 2.89 -2.78 41.41
N ALA A 306 3.05 -3.94 40.78
CA ALA A 306 2.99 -5.26 41.43
C ALA A 306 4.35 -5.73 41.99
N GLY A 307 5.43 -4.98 41.73
CA GLY A 307 6.79 -5.27 42.16
C GLY A 307 7.56 -6.18 41.19
N VAL A 308 7.10 -6.34 39.95
CA VAL A 308 7.84 -7.08 38.92
C VAL A 308 8.97 -6.19 38.40
N ILE A 309 10.20 -6.69 38.53
CA ILE A 309 11.41 -6.02 38.05
C ILE A 309 11.74 -6.55 36.66
N THR A 310 11.92 -5.65 35.69
CA THR A 310 12.26 -5.98 34.30
C THR A 310 13.36 -5.03 33.82
N VAL A 311 14.44 -5.55 33.23
CA VAL A 311 15.34 -4.70 32.44
C VAL A 311 14.62 -4.28 31.17
N ILE A 312 14.58 -2.97 30.92
CA ILE A 312 13.93 -2.37 29.75
C ILE A 312 14.92 -1.71 28.79
N LEU A 313 16.16 -1.52 29.22
CA LEU A 313 17.26 -1.07 28.38
C LEU A 313 18.55 -1.69 28.89
N ASP A 314 19.30 -2.32 27.99
CA ASP A 314 20.71 -2.68 28.12
C ASP A 314 21.31 -2.77 26.71
N THR A 315 22.60 -3.09 26.60
CA THR A 315 23.27 -3.25 25.29
C THR A 315 22.63 -4.34 24.41
N ALA A 316 22.07 -5.40 25.02
CA ALA A 316 21.47 -6.51 24.27
C ALA A 316 20.10 -6.13 23.70
N LEU A 317 19.23 -5.53 24.50
CA LEU A 317 17.91 -5.04 24.11
C LEU A 317 18.00 -3.90 23.10
N ALA A 318 18.97 -3.02 23.25
CA ALA A 318 19.16 -1.90 22.34
C ALA A 318 19.74 -2.32 20.97
N GLY A 319 20.31 -3.53 20.85
CA GLY A 319 21.05 -3.98 19.67
C GLY A 319 22.33 -3.17 19.40
N THR A 320 22.71 -2.27 20.33
CA THR A 320 23.85 -1.38 20.23
C THR A 320 24.34 -1.02 21.63
N THR A 321 25.60 -0.58 21.77
CA THR A 321 26.16 -0.23 23.07
C THR A 321 25.34 0.85 23.77
N VAL A 322 24.98 0.55 25.01
CA VAL A 322 24.53 1.46 26.07
C VAL A 322 25.70 1.58 27.05
N ASP A 323 26.05 2.81 27.43
CA ASP A 323 27.12 3.11 28.38
C ASP A 323 26.73 4.36 29.18
N SER A 324 26.78 4.24 30.50
CA SER A 324 26.50 5.32 31.45
C SER A 324 25.15 5.98 31.18
N PRO A 325 24.03 5.24 31.21
CA PRO A 325 22.70 5.84 31.14
C PRO A 325 22.60 6.93 32.20
N TYR A 326 22.09 8.12 31.86
CA TYR A 326 22.23 9.32 32.70
C TYR A 326 20.91 9.99 33.04
N ALA A 327 20.13 10.44 32.05
CA ALA A 327 18.82 11.04 32.26
C ALA A 327 17.70 10.08 31.81
N ILE A 328 16.57 10.13 32.50
CA ILE A 328 15.34 9.40 32.15
C ILE A 328 14.18 10.39 32.23
N VAL A 329 13.41 10.52 31.15
CA VAL A 329 12.14 11.26 31.11
C VAL A 329 11.04 10.38 30.54
N LEU A 330 9.79 10.63 30.94
CA LEU A 330 8.63 9.84 30.52
C LEU A 330 7.63 10.73 29.78
N ASP A 331 7.08 10.25 28.67
CA ASP A 331 5.91 10.91 28.05
C ASP A 331 4.60 10.51 28.76
N SER A 332 3.53 11.21 28.41
CA SER A 332 2.17 10.96 28.93
C SER A 332 1.62 9.57 28.56
N ASN A 333 2.19 8.92 27.54
CA ASN A 333 1.85 7.56 27.10
C ASN A 333 2.64 6.48 27.87
N GLY A 334 3.57 6.88 28.73
CA GLY A 334 4.39 5.98 29.54
C GLY A 334 5.61 5.41 28.81
N SER A 335 6.00 5.96 27.67
CA SER A 335 7.28 5.66 27.04
C SER A 335 8.41 6.35 27.79
N ALA A 336 9.55 5.67 27.94
CA ALA A 336 10.75 6.21 28.56
C ALA A 336 11.76 6.66 27.50
N TYR A 337 12.38 7.80 27.73
CA TYR A 337 13.48 8.33 26.94
C TYR A 337 14.72 8.39 27.81
N VAL A 338 15.80 7.75 27.36
CA VAL A 338 17.00 7.54 28.16
C VAL A 338 18.22 8.04 27.40
N SER A 339 18.98 8.93 28.01
CA SER A 339 20.28 9.34 27.47
C SER A 339 21.37 8.39 27.94
N SER A 340 22.24 7.99 27.02
CA SER A 340 23.44 7.20 27.27
C SER A 340 24.65 8.11 27.07
N LEU A 341 25.22 8.55 28.19
CA LEU A 341 26.14 9.70 28.23
C LEU A 341 27.43 9.40 27.47
N SER A 342 28.11 8.30 27.79
CA SER A 342 29.46 8.03 27.27
C SER A 342 29.49 7.71 25.77
N VAL A 343 28.41 7.16 25.23
CA VAL A 343 28.27 6.81 23.80
C VAL A 343 27.43 7.81 23.00
N SER A 344 27.00 8.92 23.63
CA SER A 344 26.21 9.98 23.01
C SER A 344 24.97 9.49 22.25
N LYS A 345 24.13 8.68 22.92
CA LYS A 345 22.89 8.16 22.31
C LYS A 345 21.67 8.55 23.14
N VAL A 346 20.51 8.64 22.52
CA VAL A 346 19.22 8.64 23.22
C VAL A 346 18.35 7.50 22.70
N PHE A 347 17.78 6.75 23.63
CA PHE A 347 16.89 5.62 23.35
C PHE A 347 15.47 5.98 23.74
N LYS A 348 14.49 5.52 22.96
CA LYS A 348 13.08 5.45 23.34
C LYS A 348 12.75 4.01 23.68
N ILE A 349 11.99 3.84 24.74
CA ILE A 349 11.45 2.57 25.18
C ILE A 349 9.95 2.74 25.34
N THR A 350 9.18 2.09 24.46
CA THR A 350 7.71 2.16 24.52
C THR A 350 7.17 1.44 25.76
N SER A 351 5.93 1.71 26.14
CA SER A 351 5.26 1.01 27.24
C SER A 351 5.14 -0.52 27.02
N ALA A 352 5.23 -0.97 25.76
CA ALA A 352 5.28 -2.38 25.36
C ALA A 352 6.69 -3.00 25.45
N GLY A 353 7.73 -2.21 25.74
CA GLY A 353 9.12 -2.66 25.87
C GLY A 353 9.92 -2.66 24.55
N VAL A 354 9.39 -2.07 23.48
CA VAL A 354 10.16 -1.90 22.24
C VAL A 354 11.19 -0.80 22.44
N VAL A 355 12.48 -1.13 22.22
CA VAL A 355 13.61 -0.21 22.30
C VAL A 355 13.97 0.28 20.90
N SER A 356 14.09 1.59 20.72
CA SER A 356 14.55 2.22 19.49
C SER A 356 15.61 3.28 19.78
N LEU A 357 16.69 3.29 19.00
CA LEU A 357 17.64 4.39 19.00
C LEU A 357 17.00 5.61 18.33
N LEU A 358 16.89 6.74 19.04
CA LEU A 358 16.33 7.98 18.49
C LEU A 358 17.39 8.86 17.84
N ILE A 359 18.50 9.05 18.53
CA ILE A 359 19.62 9.86 18.06
C ILE A 359 20.92 9.19 18.47
N SER A 360 21.92 9.24 17.59
CA SER A 360 23.25 8.68 17.83
C SER A 360 24.29 9.79 18.00
N SER A 361 25.56 9.43 18.18
CA SER A 361 26.66 10.39 18.23
C SER A 361 26.77 11.25 16.95
N SER A 362 26.21 10.79 15.83
CA SER A 362 26.12 11.56 14.59
C SER A 362 25.18 12.77 14.68
N GLY A 363 24.40 12.90 15.76
CA GLY A 363 23.38 13.94 15.94
C GLY A 363 22.36 13.91 14.82
N ASP A 364 22.23 15.01 14.07
CA ASP A 364 21.26 15.19 12.99
C ASP A 364 21.64 14.54 11.65
N GLY A 365 22.82 13.89 11.57
CA GLY A 365 23.33 13.29 10.33
C GLY A 365 23.80 14.30 9.27
N LYS A 366 23.76 15.61 9.56
CA LYS A 366 24.19 16.72 8.67
C LYS A 366 25.56 17.29 9.05
N GLY A 367 26.27 16.61 9.96
CA GLY A 367 27.58 17.01 10.46
C GLY A 367 27.55 17.65 11.86
N ASN A 368 26.35 17.85 12.44
CA ASN A 368 26.19 18.35 13.79
C ASN A 368 26.14 17.16 14.75
N SER A 369 27.26 16.88 15.42
CA SER A 369 27.38 15.71 16.31
C SER A 369 26.72 15.91 17.67
N LEU A 370 26.21 14.83 18.25
CA LEU A 370 25.86 14.78 19.67
C LEU A 370 27.06 14.26 20.47
N GLY A 371 27.54 15.06 21.42
CA GLY A 371 28.69 14.72 22.27
C GLY A 371 28.29 14.73 23.73
N GLN A 372 28.37 13.58 24.42
CA GLN A 372 27.88 13.38 25.79
C GLN A 372 26.43 13.81 25.98
N ALA A 373 25.50 12.95 25.56
CA ALA A 373 24.06 13.15 25.73
C ALA A 373 23.70 13.23 27.23
N ALA A 374 23.49 14.43 27.75
CA ALA A 374 23.33 14.68 29.18
C ALA A 374 21.88 15.00 29.53
N GLY A 375 21.45 16.23 29.23
CA GLY A 375 20.10 16.72 29.54
C GLY A 375 19.05 16.14 28.60
N LEU A 376 17.89 15.80 29.15
CA LEU A 376 16.67 15.49 28.42
C LEU A 376 15.51 16.32 28.97
N ALA A 377 14.71 16.87 28.07
CA ALA A 377 13.40 17.46 28.39
C ALA A 377 12.36 17.03 27.35
N LEU A 378 11.10 17.10 27.75
CA LEU A 378 9.94 16.89 26.89
C LEU A 378 9.08 18.14 26.92
N ASP A 379 8.47 18.50 25.81
CA ASP A 379 7.35 19.44 25.81
C ASP A 379 6.01 18.72 26.02
N SER A 380 4.92 19.48 26.06
CA SER A 380 3.56 18.93 26.25
C SER A 380 3.05 18.10 25.07
N ILE A 381 3.70 18.20 23.91
CA ILE A 381 3.31 17.51 22.66
C ILE A 381 4.12 16.21 22.51
N GLY A 382 5.25 16.09 23.20
CA GLY A 382 6.11 14.91 23.20
C GLY A 382 7.40 15.07 22.39
N ASN A 383 7.73 16.29 21.95
CA ASN A 383 9.05 16.57 21.36
C ASN A 383 10.13 16.37 22.43
N ILE A 384 11.26 15.82 22.02
CA ILE A 384 12.37 15.49 22.92
C ILE A 384 13.52 16.44 22.65
N TYR A 385 14.01 17.07 23.71
CA TYR A 385 15.12 17.98 23.66
C TYR A 385 16.32 17.34 24.34
N VAL A 386 17.45 17.29 23.64
CA VAL A 386 18.68 16.68 24.14
C VAL A 386 19.85 17.65 24.05
N VAL A 387 20.67 17.70 25.09
CA VAL A 387 21.88 18.53 25.14
C VAL A 387 23.13 17.66 25.14
N GLY A 388 24.08 17.98 24.26
CA GLY A 388 25.41 17.38 24.21
C GLY A 388 26.46 18.23 24.93
N ASN A 389 26.97 17.77 26.08
CA ASN A 389 27.95 18.49 26.89
C ASN A 389 29.32 18.73 26.22
N THR A 390 29.74 17.90 25.26
CA THR A 390 31.08 18.03 24.64
C THR A 390 31.07 18.44 23.18
N SER A 391 29.91 18.38 22.52
CA SER A 391 29.75 18.88 21.15
C SER A 391 29.26 20.31 21.08
N ASN A 392 28.88 20.90 22.22
CA ASN A 392 28.30 22.24 22.33
C ASN A 392 27.04 22.42 21.47
N ASN A 393 26.29 21.34 21.29
CA ASN A 393 25.06 21.33 20.50
C ASN A 393 23.90 20.84 21.35
N ALA A 394 22.71 21.37 21.11
CA ALA A 394 21.46 20.76 21.54
C ALA A 394 20.61 20.43 20.32
N PHE A 395 19.76 19.41 20.44
CA PHE A 395 18.89 18.94 19.38
C PHE A 395 17.45 18.85 19.88
N ILE A 396 16.52 19.06 18.96
CA ILE A 396 15.12 18.69 19.10
C ILE A 396 14.85 17.46 18.22
N ILE A 397 14.15 16.49 18.79
CA ILE A 397 13.66 15.30 18.12
C ILE A 397 12.14 15.42 18.14
N SER A 398 11.57 15.66 16.97
CA SER A 398 10.14 15.87 16.78
C SER A 398 9.53 14.74 15.96
N TYR A 399 8.26 14.48 16.23
CA TYR A 399 7.45 13.61 15.41
C TYR A 399 6.63 14.52 14.48
N PRO A 400 6.95 14.59 13.18
CA PRO A 400 6.17 15.38 12.26
C PRO A 400 4.73 14.84 12.24
N PRO A 401 3.74 15.74 12.10
CA PRO A 401 2.34 15.37 12.01
C PRO A 401 2.16 14.51 10.77
N THR A 402 1.41 13.43 10.92
CA THR A 402 1.16 12.48 9.83
C THR A 402 -0.34 12.41 9.58
N VAL A 403 -0.74 12.39 8.30
CA VAL A 403 -2.13 12.13 7.95
C VAL A 403 -2.32 10.61 7.97
N THR A 404 -3.47 10.16 8.46
CA THR A 404 -3.77 8.72 8.56
C THR A 404 -5.00 8.33 7.74
N GLY A 405 -5.69 9.32 7.17
CA GLY A 405 -6.86 9.15 6.35
C GLY A 405 -7.72 10.41 6.28
N ALA A 406 -8.75 10.36 5.45
CA ALA A 406 -9.74 11.41 5.35
C ALA A 406 -11.13 10.87 5.01
N SER A 407 -12.15 11.69 5.24
CA SER A 407 -13.49 11.48 4.71
C SER A 407 -14.00 12.76 4.06
N TYR A 408 -14.73 12.61 2.96
CA TYR A 408 -15.22 13.74 2.17
C TYR A 408 -16.71 13.60 1.87
N ASP A 409 -17.47 14.64 2.19
CA ASP A 409 -18.88 14.79 1.82
C ASP A 409 -18.98 15.70 0.60
N VAL A 410 -19.30 15.12 -0.56
CA VAL A 410 -19.38 15.82 -1.85
C VAL A 410 -20.52 16.85 -1.90
N VAL A 411 -21.57 16.65 -1.10
CA VAL A 411 -22.77 17.51 -1.08
C VAL A 411 -22.48 18.77 -0.29
N ASN A 412 -21.82 18.64 0.86
CA ASN A 412 -21.51 19.76 1.74
C ASN A 412 -20.12 20.35 1.48
N GLY A 413 -19.25 19.66 0.74
CA GLY A 413 -17.86 20.06 0.53
C GLY A 413 -17.04 19.99 1.83
N VAL A 414 -17.34 19.03 2.71
CA VAL A 414 -16.70 18.92 4.02
C VAL A 414 -15.66 17.80 3.96
N LEU A 415 -14.40 18.15 4.18
CA LEU A 415 -13.29 17.22 4.34
C LEU A 415 -12.94 17.11 5.83
N ILE A 416 -13.03 15.91 6.40
CA ILE A 416 -12.53 15.61 7.74
C ILE A 416 -11.24 14.83 7.57
N VAL A 417 -10.14 15.34 8.11
CA VAL A 417 -8.83 14.71 8.04
C VAL A 417 -8.49 14.15 9.41
N THR A 418 -8.02 12.90 9.44
CA THR A 418 -7.51 12.23 10.64
C THR A 418 -5.99 12.16 10.58
N GLY A 419 -5.32 12.36 11.70
CA GLY A 419 -3.86 12.33 11.77
C GLY A 419 -3.32 12.02 13.16
N THR A 420 -2.00 11.98 13.28
CA THR A 420 -1.24 11.88 14.53
C THR A 420 -0.35 13.11 14.69
N ASP A 421 -0.09 13.49 15.94
CA ASP A 421 0.80 14.59 16.32
C ASP A 421 0.46 15.93 15.64
N LEU A 422 -0.84 16.20 15.44
CA LEU A 422 -1.31 17.49 14.95
C LEU A 422 -1.15 18.55 16.04
N GLU A 423 -0.52 19.66 15.70
CA GLU A 423 -0.10 20.72 16.62
C GLU A 423 -0.98 21.96 16.48
N ALA A 424 -1.64 22.38 17.57
CA ALA A 424 -2.46 23.60 17.59
C ALA A 424 -1.67 24.80 18.13
N LYS A 425 -1.81 25.98 17.49
CA LYS A 425 -1.26 27.26 17.94
C LYS A 425 -2.04 27.68 19.18
N THR A 426 -1.35 28.29 20.13
CA THR A 426 -2.04 28.97 21.22
C THR A 426 -2.65 30.27 20.68
N GLY A 427 -3.93 30.26 20.32
CA GLY A 427 -4.59 31.44 19.77
C GLY A 427 -5.76 31.11 18.85
N ALA A 428 -6.14 32.09 18.01
CA ALA A 428 -7.02 31.90 16.86
C ALA A 428 -6.19 32.19 15.60
N ASP A 429 -5.13 31.41 15.44
CA ASP A 429 -4.18 31.52 14.34
C ASP A 429 -4.29 30.24 13.51
N ASN A 430 -4.66 30.35 12.23
CA ASN A 430 -5.02 29.17 11.45
C ASN A 430 -3.87 28.15 11.40
N ASP A 431 -4.07 27.03 12.09
CA ASP A 431 -3.09 25.95 12.23
C ASP A 431 -2.82 25.22 10.94
N ILE A 432 -3.86 24.97 10.14
CA ILE A 432 -3.78 24.18 8.91
C ILE A 432 -3.77 25.08 7.68
N ASP A 433 -2.72 25.00 6.86
CA ASP A 433 -2.64 25.60 5.53
C ASP A 433 -3.35 24.70 4.50
N ALA A 434 -4.60 25.05 4.16
CA ALA A 434 -5.42 24.27 3.25
C ALA A 434 -4.80 24.16 1.84
N THR A 435 -3.94 25.11 1.44
CA THR A 435 -3.30 25.10 0.12
C THR A 435 -2.23 24.02 -0.04
N ARG A 436 -1.89 23.30 1.04
CA ARG A 436 -0.96 22.17 1.02
C ARG A 436 -1.64 20.83 0.72
N PHE A 437 -2.95 20.81 0.55
CA PHE A 437 -3.72 19.58 0.34
C PHE A 437 -3.99 19.36 -1.15
N SER A 438 -3.68 18.17 -1.65
CA SER A 438 -3.96 17.73 -3.01
C SER A 438 -4.76 16.44 -3.00
N PHE A 439 -5.80 16.39 -3.81
CA PHE A 439 -6.66 15.24 -4.00
C PHE A 439 -6.23 14.49 -5.25
N THR A 440 -6.06 13.18 -5.16
CA THR A 440 -5.88 12.30 -6.32
C THR A 440 -7.11 11.40 -6.46
N GLY A 441 -7.64 11.28 -7.68
CA GLY A 441 -8.81 10.46 -7.98
C GLY A 441 -8.83 9.98 -9.42
N GLU A 442 -9.96 10.14 -10.12
CA GLU A 442 -10.20 9.66 -11.50
C GLU A 442 -8.96 9.83 -12.40
N THR A 443 -8.57 8.78 -13.12
CA THR A 443 -7.40 8.68 -14.02
C THR A 443 -6.03 8.92 -13.37
N GLY A 444 -5.95 8.92 -12.04
CA GLY A 444 -4.75 9.31 -11.30
C GLY A 444 -4.47 10.81 -11.33
N THR A 445 -5.43 11.62 -11.80
CA THR A 445 -5.28 13.08 -11.86
C THR A 445 -5.33 13.68 -10.45
N SER A 446 -4.50 14.68 -10.20
CA SER A 446 -4.45 15.39 -8.93
C SER A 446 -4.96 16.84 -9.03
N TYR A 447 -5.60 17.31 -7.96
CA TYR A 447 -6.00 18.71 -7.77
C TYR A 447 -5.55 19.24 -6.42
N MET A 448 -4.74 20.29 -6.43
CA MET A 448 -4.31 21.02 -5.23
C MET A 448 -5.32 22.11 -4.89
N LEU A 449 -5.73 22.18 -3.62
CA LEU A 449 -6.63 23.22 -3.13
C LEU A 449 -6.02 24.62 -3.32
N THR A 450 -6.86 25.59 -3.68
CA THR A 450 -6.38 26.91 -4.10
C THR A 450 -6.90 28.06 -3.25
N ASP A 451 -8.16 28.01 -2.82
CA ASP A 451 -8.82 29.11 -2.12
C ASP A 451 -9.71 28.66 -0.94
N THR A 452 -9.65 27.38 -0.57
CA THR A 452 -10.19 26.87 0.70
C THR A 452 -9.52 27.55 1.88
N ALA A 453 -10.32 27.96 2.87
CA ALA A 453 -9.81 28.68 4.03
C ALA A 453 -9.03 27.74 4.98
N ASN A 454 -7.96 28.28 5.54
CA ASN A 454 -7.20 27.65 6.63
C ASN A 454 -8.07 27.52 7.89
N VAL A 455 -7.74 26.55 8.76
CA VAL A 455 -8.55 26.24 9.95
C VAL A 455 -7.71 26.02 11.20
N GLU A 456 -8.35 26.17 12.36
CA GLU A 456 -7.78 25.84 13.67
C GLU A 456 -7.93 24.35 13.97
N ILE A 457 -6.90 23.75 14.58
CA ILE A 457 -6.97 22.43 15.18
C ILE A 457 -7.62 22.57 16.56
N THR A 458 -8.71 21.82 16.77
CA THR A 458 -9.38 21.72 18.09
C THR A 458 -9.20 20.34 18.73
N ASN A 459 -8.56 19.42 18.01
CA ASN A 459 -8.30 18.06 18.42
C ASN A 459 -6.99 17.57 17.79
N ALA A 460 -6.05 17.09 18.60
CA ALA A 460 -4.73 16.62 18.17
C ALA A 460 -4.74 15.43 17.17
N THR A 461 -5.92 14.85 16.89
CA THR A 461 -6.05 13.76 15.91
C THR A 461 -6.97 14.06 14.73
N THR A 462 -7.68 15.21 14.73
CA THR A 462 -8.63 15.54 13.65
C THR A 462 -8.81 17.04 13.44
N PHE A 463 -9.02 17.43 12.18
CA PHE A 463 -9.52 18.76 11.82
C PHE A 463 -10.50 18.66 10.64
N THR A 464 -11.19 19.76 10.34
CA THR A 464 -12.21 19.80 9.30
C THR A 464 -12.00 21.01 8.40
N LEU A 465 -11.89 20.78 7.08
CA LEU A 465 -11.90 21.80 6.04
C LEU A 465 -13.28 21.85 5.39
N THR A 466 -13.83 23.04 5.21
CA THR A 466 -15.00 23.25 4.32
C THR A 466 -14.49 23.86 3.04
N LEU A 467 -14.52 23.08 1.96
CA LEU A 467 -13.97 23.47 0.67
C LEU A 467 -14.71 24.69 0.12
N SER A 468 -13.95 25.57 -0.55
CA SER A 468 -14.54 26.68 -1.29
C SER A 468 -15.44 26.16 -2.42
N ALA A 469 -16.27 27.03 -3.00
CA ALA A 469 -17.08 26.64 -4.16
C ALA A 469 -16.22 26.25 -5.38
N THR A 470 -15.04 26.86 -5.55
CA THR A 470 -14.10 26.57 -6.65
C THR A 470 -13.46 25.21 -6.44
N ASP A 471 -12.85 25.02 -5.27
CA ASP A 471 -12.13 23.80 -4.93
C ASP A 471 -13.07 22.60 -4.87
N LYS A 472 -14.26 22.77 -4.27
CA LYS A 472 -15.30 21.72 -4.24
C LYS A 472 -15.68 21.26 -5.65
N ALA A 473 -15.87 22.19 -6.58
CA ALA A 473 -16.26 21.84 -7.94
C ALA A 473 -15.17 21.02 -8.66
N ALA A 474 -13.90 21.35 -8.42
CA ALA A 474 -12.76 20.61 -8.99
C ALA A 474 -12.55 19.24 -8.32
N VAL A 475 -12.61 19.17 -6.99
CA VAL A 475 -12.47 17.93 -6.23
C VAL A 475 -13.61 16.95 -6.54
N ASN A 476 -14.85 17.43 -6.68
CA ASN A 476 -16.00 16.57 -7.03
C ASN A 476 -15.89 15.96 -8.45
N ILE A 477 -15.06 16.49 -9.34
CA ILE A 477 -14.78 15.85 -10.63
C ILE A 477 -13.87 14.64 -10.44
N LEU A 478 -12.89 14.73 -9.52
CA LEU A 478 -11.95 13.64 -9.25
C LEU A 478 -12.55 12.53 -8.35
N LEU A 479 -13.43 12.91 -7.41
CA LEU A 479 -14.05 12.03 -6.42
C LEU A 479 -15.49 11.65 -6.84
N ASP A 480 -15.58 10.98 -7.98
CA ASP A 480 -16.78 10.69 -8.78
C ASP A 480 -17.70 9.58 -8.24
N ASN A 481 -17.28 8.82 -7.24
CA ASN A 481 -17.97 7.65 -6.71
C ASN A 481 -17.96 7.66 -5.16
N ASN A 482 -18.90 6.96 -4.53
CA ASN A 482 -18.86 6.76 -3.08
C ASN A 482 -17.84 5.68 -2.72
N GLY A 483 -17.30 5.76 -1.50
CA GLY A 483 -16.25 4.84 -1.04
C GLY A 483 -14.85 5.41 -1.28
N SER A 484 -13.87 4.53 -1.50
CA SER A 484 -12.45 4.90 -1.52
C SER A 484 -11.80 4.83 -2.90
N ASN A 485 -12.56 4.56 -3.96
CA ASN A 485 -12.05 4.42 -5.32
C ASN A 485 -12.94 5.14 -6.32
N ALA A 486 -12.31 5.68 -7.37
CA ALA A 486 -12.95 6.23 -8.55
C ALA A 486 -13.71 5.16 -9.34
N GLY A 487 -14.53 5.61 -10.30
CA GLY A 487 -15.18 4.70 -11.24
C GLY A 487 -14.17 3.82 -11.98
N ASP A 488 -13.03 4.36 -12.40
CA ASP A 488 -11.96 3.59 -13.05
C ASP A 488 -11.11 2.71 -12.10
N ALA A 489 -11.56 2.52 -10.86
CA ALA A 489 -10.90 1.82 -9.77
C ALA A 489 -9.62 2.49 -9.23
N THR A 490 -9.27 3.71 -9.66
CA THR A 490 -8.18 4.48 -9.05
C THR A 490 -8.51 4.80 -7.59
N ALA A 491 -7.63 4.47 -6.65
CA ALA A 491 -7.84 4.79 -5.24
C ALA A 491 -7.81 6.30 -4.98
N TYR A 492 -8.77 6.78 -4.20
CA TYR A 492 -8.78 8.16 -3.73
C TYR A 492 -7.73 8.38 -2.65
N ASN A 493 -6.88 9.37 -2.85
CA ASN A 493 -5.77 9.65 -1.93
C ASN A 493 -5.66 11.15 -1.66
N LEU A 494 -5.41 11.50 -0.39
CA LEU A 494 -5.13 12.86 0.05
C LEU A 494 -3.61 13.03 0.23
N VAL A 495 -2.99 13.71 -0.71
CA VAL A 495 -1.58 14.09 -0.62
C VAL A 495 -1.49 15.39 0.18
N VAL A 496 -0.65 15.44 1.20
CA VAL A 496 -0.33 16.68 1.90
C VAL A 496 1.12 17.05 1.71
N ALA A 497 1.36 18.30 1.32
CA ALA A 497 2.68 18.86 1.19
C ALA A 497 3.22 19.32 2.55
N ASP A 498 4.53 19.47 2.63
CA ASP A 498 5.21 19.96 3.83
C ASP A 498 4.63 21.32 4.29
N ASN A 499 4.72 21.57 5.60
CA ASN A 499 4.18 22.70 6.33
C ASN A 499 2.64 22.83 6.27
N PHE A 500 1.91 21.73 6.07
CA PHE A 500 0.44 21.75 6.13
C PHE A 500 -0.05 22.14 7.53
N ASN A 501 0.64 21.67 8.57
CA ASN A 501 0.45 22.08 9.95
C ASN A 501 1.47 23.17 10.26
N THR A 502 1.03 24.42 10.26
CA THR A 502 1.87 25.62 10.25
C THR A 502 2.63 25.90 11.55
N ASN A 503 2.43 25.09 12.59
CA ASN A 503 3.28 25.07 13.78
C ASN A 503 4.57 24.28 13.60
N VAL A 504 4.55 23.33 12.68
CA VAL A 504 5.66 22.45 12.43
C VAL A 504 6.54 23.11 11.41
N ILE A 505 7.67 23.58 11.90
CA ILE A 505 8.61 24.47 11.19
C ILE A 505 10.01 23.85 11.09
N SER A 506 10.19 22.66 11.67
CA SER A 506 11.40 21.86 11.56
C SER A 506 11.04 20.43 11.17
N GLY A 507 11.66 19.93 10.10
CA GLY A 507 11.36 18.63 9.53
C GLY A 507 10.49 18.71 8.28
N ASP A 508 10.23 17.56 7.69
CA ASP A 508 9.31 17.40 6.56
C ASP A 508 8.02 16.75 7.08
N SER A 509 6.91 17.48 6.95
CA SER A 509 5.56 17.04 7.32
C SER A 509 4.75 16.61 6.10
N SER A 510 5.38 16.48 4.93
CA SER A 510 4.71 15.95 3.75
C SER A 510 4.35 14.48 3.94
N ASP A 511 3.19 14.13 3.40
CA ASP A 511 2.65 12.79 3.44
C ASP A 511 1.97 12.52 2.09
N SER A 512 2.69 11.78 1.26
CA SER A 512 2.47 11.70 -0.18
C SER A 512 1.63 10.49 -0.62
N SER A 513 1.38 9.52 0.26
CA SER A 513 0.63 8.30 -0.10
C SER A 513 0.10 7.56 1.14
N GLY A 514 -0.94 6.75 0.95
CA GLY A 514 -1.54 5.95 2.04
C GLY A 514 -2.70 6.64 2.76
N ASN A 515 -3.07 7.85 2.35
CA ASN A 515 -4.10 8.68 2.95
C ASN A 515 -5.44 8.50 2.23
N SER A 516 -6.04 7.32 2.38
CA SER A 516 -7.30 7.00 1.71
C SER A 516 -8.41 7.99 2.08
N ILE A 517 -9.17 8.42 1.07
CA ILE A 517 -10.34 9.29 1.24
C ILE A 517 -11.61 8.45 1.15
N ALA A 518 -12.40 8.41 2.23
CA ALA A 518 -13.74 7.84 2.22
C ALA A 518 -14.76 8.89 1.73
N VAL A 519 -15.23 8.74 0.49
CA VAL A 519 -16.15 9.66 -0.18
C VAL A 519 -17.60 9.24 0.08
N SER A 520 -18.46 10.23 0.30
CA SER A 520 -19.89 10.03 0.52
C SER A 520 -20.73 11.17 -0.07
N GLY A 521 -21.98 10.85 -0.39
CA GLY A 521 -22.98 11.83 -0.82
C GLY A 521 -23.14 11.95 -2.34
N ASN A 522 -22.42 11.15 -3.14
CA ASN A 522 -22.72 11.07 -4.58
C ASN A 522 -24.12 10.46 -4.75
N VAL A 523 -24.96 11.10 -5.57
CA VAL A 523 -26.37 10.72 -5.76
C VAL A 523 -26.48 9.90 -7.04
N LEU A 524 -27.08 8.72 -6.93
CA LEU A 524 -27.30 7.81 -8.05
C LEU A 524 -28.17 8.44 -9.16
N PRO A 525 -27.94 8.05 -10.42
CA PRO A 525 -28.74 8.51 -11.55
C PRO A 525 -30.14 7.89 -11.49
N THR A 526 -31.15 8.65 -11.88
CA THR A 526 -32.54 8.17 -11.95
C THR A 526 -33.20 8.63 -13.25
N ILE A 527 -33.97 7.74 -13.88
CA ILE A 527 -34.64 8.00 -15.15
C ILE A 527 -35.97 8.71 -14.87
N ASP A 528 -36.13 9.93 -15.37
CA ASP A 528 -37.39 10.67 -15.20
C ASP A 528 -38.42 10.29 -16.26
N SER A 529 -37.98 10.15 -17.53
CA SER A 529 -38.84 9.82 -18.67
C SER A 529 -38.05 9.40 -19.91
N ALA A 530 -38.71 8.70 -20.84
CA ALA A 530 -38.14 8.35 -22.13
C ALA A 530 -39.11 8.63 -23.30
N VAL A 531 -38.57 9.00 -24.46
CA VAL A 531 -39.31 9.19 -25.71
C VAL A 531 -38.68 8.31 -26.78
N TYR A 532 -39.50 7.54 -27.48
CA TYR A 532 -39.04 6.65 -28.55
C TYR A 532 -39.76 6.93 -29.87
N ASP A 533 -39.01 7.15 -30.94
CA ASP A 533 -39.53 7.20 -32.32
C ASP A 533 -39.28 5.84 -32.99
N ALA A 534 -40.32 5.03 -33.15
CA ALA A 534 -40.28 3.70 -33.75
C ALA A 534 -39.89 3.73 -35.24
N GLY A 535 -40.20 4.83 -35.94
CA GLY A 535 -39.86 5.04 -37.34
C GLY A 535 -38.39 5.39 -37.53
N ALA A 536 -37.84 6.25 -36.69
CA ALA A 536 -36.43 6.63 -36.71
C ALA A 536 -35.53 5.59 -36.02
N GLY A 537 -36.02 4.91 -34.97
CA GLY A 537 -35.22 4.07 -34.07
C GLY A 537 -34.43 4.90 -33.07
N VAL A 538 -34.93 6.07 -32.67
CA VAL A 538 -34.22 6.99 -31.77
C VAL A 538 -34.92 7.03 -30.42
N LEU A 539 -34.16 6.76 -29.36
CA LEU A 539 -34.57 6.89 -27.96
C LEU A 539 -33.92 8.15 -27.37
N ILE A 540 -34.72 9.01 -26.75
CA ILE A 540 -34.25 10.15 -25.96
C ILE A 540 -34.66 9.89 -24.52
N VAL A 541 -33.71 9.87 -23.61
CA VAL A 541 -33.94 9.64 -22.18
C VAL A 541 -33.64 10.90 -21.41
N THR A 542 -34.57 11.30 -20.52
CA THR A 542 -34.38 12.38 -19.56
C THR A 542 -34.17 11.76 -18.18
N ALA A 543 -33.16 12.20 -17.47
CA ALA A 543 -32.75 11.67 -16.18
C ALA A 543 -32.19 12.78 -15.29
N THR A 544 -32.03 12.48 -14.00
CA THR A 544 -31.25 13.31 -13.07
C THR A 544 -29.97 12.59 -12.66
N ASN A 545 -28.96 13.39 -12.27
CA ASN A 545 -27.64 12.94 -11.81
C ASN A 545 -26.89 12.03 -12.80
N LEU A 546 -27.08 12.25 -14.11
CA LEU A 546 -26.19 11.67 -15.12
C LEU A 546 -24.80 12.30 -14.99
N SER A 547 -23.78 11.47 -15.04
CA SER A 547 -22.37 11.85 -14.88
C SER A 547 -21.60 11.38 -16.11
N ALA A 548 -20.93 12.31 -16.80
CA ALA A 548 -20.15 12.02 -17.99
C ALA A 548 -18.68 11.76 -17.61
N LYS A 549 -18.08 10.72 -18.19
CA LYS A 549 -16.69 10.33 -17.95
C LYS A 549 -15.74 11.40 -18.48
N THR A 550 -14.70 11.72 -17.72
CA THR A 550 -13.73 12.75 -18.14
C THR A 550 -12.86 12.20 -19.27
N GLY A 551 -13.06 12.68 -20.50
CA GLY A 551 -12.21 12.34 -21.66
C GLY A 551 -12.38 10.93 -22.23
N GLY A 552 -13.32 10.13 -21.67
CA GLY A 552 -13.73 8.85 -22.21
C GLY A 552 -14.77 8.99 -23.33
N SER A 553 -14.95 7.90 -24.07
CA SER A 553 -16.15 7.66 -24.88
C SER A 553 -17.01 6.60 -24.21
N ASN A 554 -18.30 6.54 -24.54
CA ASN A 554 -19.30 5.56 -24.14
C ASN A 554 -19.79 5.70 -22.69
N ASP A 555 -20.25 6.89 -22.30
CA ASP A 555 -20.80 7.16 -20.97
C ASP A 555 -22.01 6.28 -20.60
N ILE A 556 -22.89 5.99 -21.56
CA ILE A 556 -24.09 5.15 -21.36
C ILE A 556 -23.89 3.79 -22.02
N ASP A 557 -23.88 2.73 -21.21
CA ASP A 557 -23.85 1.34 -21.69
C ASP A 557 -25.24 0.94 -22.19
N ALA A 558 -25.38 0.87 -23.52
CA ALA A 558 -26.65 0.54 -24.16
C ALA A 558 -27.13 -0.87 -23.78
N SER A 559 -26.21 -1.81 -23.50
CA SER A 559 -26.53 -3.20 -23.14
C SER A 559 -27.20 -3.33 -21.77
N LYS A 560 -27.19 -2.28 -20.94
CA LYS A 560 -27.92 -2.23 -19.67
C LYS A 560 -29.37 -1.75 -19.83
N LEU A 561 -29.79 -1.31 -21.01
CA LEU A 561 -31.15 -0.80 -21.24
C LEU A 561 -32.11 -1.95 -21.60
N THR A 562 -33.21 -2.04 -20.85
CA THR A 562 -34.26 -3.06 -21.02
C THR A 562 -35.61 -2.41 -21.30
N PHE A 563 -36.20 -2.74 -22.44
CA PHE A 563 -37.53 -2.31 -22.84
C PHE A 563 -38.57 -3.33 -22.40
N THR A 564 -39.74 -2.89 -21.93
CA THR A 564 -40.90 -3.75 -21.66
C THR A 564 -42.14 -3.19 -22.36
N GLY A 565 -42.92 -4.06 -23.02
CA GLY A 565 -44.10 -3.66 -23.79
C GLY A 565 -45.13 -4.79 -23.96
N GLU A 566 -45.62 -5.00 -25.19
CA GLU A 566 -46.70 -5.96 -25.51
C GLU A 566 -46.53 -7.31 -24.78
N THR A 567 -47.61 -7.83 -24.20
CA THR A 567 -47.67 -9.05 -23.39
C THR A 567 -46.80 -9.05 -22.13
N ALA A 568 -46.31 -7.89 -21.70
CA ALA A 568 -45.29 -7.72 -20.67
C ALA A 568 -43.97 -8.44 -21.00
N ALA A 569 -43.68 -8.64 -22.29
CA ALA A 569 -42.40 -9.13 -22.74
C ALA A 569 -41.33 -8.03 -22.62
N SER A 570 -40.09 -8.45 -22.33
CA SER A 570 -38.95 -7.55 -22.18
C SER A 570 -37.84 -7.86 -23.18
N TYR A 571 -37.08 -6.84 -23.57
CA TYR A 571 -35.94 -6.95 -24.46
C TYR A 571 -34.79 -6.08 -23.96
N ILE A 572 -33.63 -6.69 -23.78
CA ILE A 572 -32.37 -6.01 -23.45
C ILE A 572 -31.66 -5.71 -24.77
N LEU A 573 -31.12 -4.51 -24.93
CA LEU A 573 -30.36 -4.17 -26.12
C LEU A 573 -29.10 -5.03 -26.25
N THR A 574 -28.75 -5.39 -27.48
CA THR A 574 -27.70 -6.38 -27.73
C THR A 574 -26.54 -5.83 -28.57
N ASP A 575 -26.82 -4.94 -29.52
CA ASP A 575 -25.84 -4.47 -30.50
C ASP A 575 -25.98 -2.96 -30.83
N SER A 576 -26.85 -2.23 -30.13
CA SER A 576 -26.85 -0.76 -30.16
C SER A 576 -25.58 -0.23 -29.50
N ALA A 577 -24.95 0.75 -30.14
CA ALA A 577 -23.73 1.35 -29.62
C ALA A 577 -24.01 2.23 -28.39
N ASP A 578 -23.07 2.21 -27.46
CA ASP A 578 -23.01 3.13 -26.32
C ASP A 578 -22.92 4.60 -26.76
N VAL A 579 -23.30 5.51 -25.87
CA VAL A 579 -23.41 6.94 -26.23
C VAL A 579 -22.85 7.88 -25.17
N GLU A 580 -22.41 9.05 -25.63
CA GLU A 580 -21.91 10.13 -24.77
C GLU A 580 -23.04 10.94 -24.13
N ILE A 581 -22.85 11.29 -22.86
CA ILE A 581 -23.64 12.26 -22.14
C ILE A 581 -23.13 13.66 -22.52
N THR A 582 -23.81 14.28 -23.47
CA THR A 582 -23.56 15.69 -23.85
C THR A 582 -24.33 16.70 -22.99
N ASN A 583 -25.23 16.21 -22.14
CA ASN A 583 -26.05 16.99 -21.23
C ASN A 583 -26.35 16.15 -19.98
N ALA A 584 -26.04 16.68 -18.79
CA ALA A 584 -26.24 16.04 -17.48
C ALA A 584 -27.69 15.66 -17.14
N THR A 585 -28.65 15.95 -18.02
CA THR A 585 -30.07 15.59 -17.85
C THR A 585 -30.65 14.77 -18.99
N THR A 586 -29.90 14.55 -20.08
CA THR A 586 -30.43 13.83 -21.25
C THR A 586 -29.35 13.11 -22.04
N PHE A 587 -29.65 11.89 -22.49
CA PHE A 587 -28.86 11.21 -23.53
C PHE A 587 -29.77 10.73 -24.68
N THR A 588 -29.17 10.48 -25.84
CA THR A 588 -29.88 10.03 -27.05
C THR A 588 -29.21 8.80 -27.61
N LEU A 589 -29.96 7.72 -27.77
CA LEU A 589 -29.52 6.46 -28.34
C LEU A 589 -30.18 6.25 -29.71
N THR A 590 -29.39 5.89 -30.72
CA THR A 590 -29.92 5.39 -32.00
C THR A 590 -29.78 3.88 -31.99
N LEU A 591 -30.91 3.17 -31.99
CA LEU A 591 -30.91 1.71 -31.96
C LEU A 591 -30.37 1.13 -33.27
N SER A 592 -29.65 0.03 -33.14
CA SER A 592 -29.22 -0.78 -34.28
C SER A 592 -30.45 -1.28 -35.07
N PRO A 593 -30.29 -1.75 -36.32
CA PRO A 593 -31.38 -2.40 -37.05
C PRO A 593 -31.98 -3.61 -36.32
N THR A 594 -31.15 -4.40 -35.63
CA THR A 594 -31.55 -5.60 -34.88
C THR A 594 -32.39 -5.21 -33.67
N ASP A 595 -31.84 -4.34 -32.82
CA ASP A 595 -32.50 -3.89 -31.59
C ASP A 595 -33.76 -3.09 -31.90
N LYS A 596 -33.74 -2.24 -32.93
CA LYS A 596 -34.94 -1.51 -33.39
C LYS A 596 -36.06 -2.47 -33.80
N ALA A 597 -35.74 -3.54 -34.55
CA ALA A 597 -36.75 -4.50 -34.96
C ALA A 597 -37.36 -5.24 -33.76
N ALA A 598 -36.55 -5.62 -32.77
CA ALA A 598 -37.02 -6.27 -31.56
C ALA A 598 -37.84 -5.33 -30.65
N VAL A 599 -37.36 -4.10 -30.42
CA VAL A 599 -38.07 -3.09 -29.63
C VAL A 599 -39.40 -2.71 -30.26
N ASN A 600 -39.48 -2.61 -31.60
CA ASN A 600 -40.73 -2.31 -32.30
C ASN A 600 -41.78 -3.44 -32.22
N LEU A 601 -41.40 -4.68 -31.90
CA LEU A 601 -42.36 -5.73 -31.59
C LEU A 601 -42.99 -5.55 -30.20
N LEU A 602 -42.28 -4.90 -29.27
CA LEU A 602 -42.79 -4.61 -27.93
C LEU A 602 -43.55 -3.28 -27.88
N LEU A 603 -43.05 -2.26 -28.58
CA LEU A 603 -43.56 -0.89 -28.63
C LEU A 603 -44.44 -0.67 -29.88
N ASP A 604 -45.48 -1.51 -29.97
CA ASP A 604 -46.35 -1.72 -31.14
C ASP A 604 -47.42 -0.64 -31.42
N ASN A 605 -47.53 0.38 -30.60
CA ASN A 605 -48.57 1.41 -30.69
C ASN A 605 -48.05 2.79 -30.26
N ASN A 606 -48.62 3.86 -30.83
CA ASN A 606 -48.29 5.21 -30.42
C ASN A 606 -48.90 5.54 -29.04
N GLY A 607 -48.14 6.24 -28.21
CA GLY A 607 -48.53 6.59 -26.83
C GLY A 607 -47.68 5.87 -25.80
N VAL A 608 -48.26 5.58 -24.62
CA VAL A 608 -47.52 5.00 -23.47
C VAL A 608 -47.91 3.55 -23.17
N ASN A 609 -48.77 2.96 -24.00
CA ASN A 609 -49.23 1.58 -23.82
C ASN A 609 -49.26 0.84 -25.16
N ALA A 610 -49.00 -0.45 -25.09
CA ALA A 610 -49.16 -1.43 -26.16
C ALA A 610 -50.61 -1.55 -26.62
N SER A 611 -50.81 -2.19 -27.78
CA SER A 611 -52.17 -2.46 -28.31
C SER A 611 -53.00 -3.34 -27.36
N ASP A 612 -52.36 -4.19 -26.55
CA ASP A 612 -53.01 -5.01 -25.52
C ASP A 612 -53.28 -4.26 -24.19
N GLY A 613 -52.84 -3.00 -24.10
CA GLY A 613 -52.99 -2.13 -22.93
C GLY A 613 -51.84 -2.19 -21.92
N THR A 614 -50.79 -2.98 -22.17
CA THR A 614 -49.60 -3.05 -21.31
C THR A 614 -48.80 -1.74 -21.38
N PRO A 615 -48.45 -1.10 -20.24
CA PRO A 615 -47.68 0.14 -20.26
C PRO A 615 -46.23 -0.11 -20.69
N TYR A 616 -45.66 0.84 -21.42
CA TYR A 616 -44.27 0.80 -21.84
C TYR A 616 -43.33 1.31 -20.74
N ASN A 617 -42.24 0.57 -20.49
CA ASN A 617 -41.26 0.90 -19.45
C ASN A 617 -39.83 0.70 -19.96
N LEU A 618 -38.94 1.63 -19.60
CA LEU A 618 -37.49 1.52 -19.78
C LEU A 618 -36.83 1.21 -18.45
N ALA A 619 -36.38 -0.02 -18.24
CA ALA A 619 -35.50 -0.33 -17.11
C ALA A 619 -34.04 -0.11 -17.53
N VAL A 620 -33.23 0.39 -16.61
CA VAL A 620 -31.76 0.43 -16.75
C VAL A 620 -31.15 -0.43 -15.66
N GLY A 621 -30.25 -1.32 -16.06
CA GLY A 621 -29.48 -2.16 -15.13
C GLY A 621 -28.42 -1.36 -14.39
N ASP A 622 -27.79 -2.01 -13.43
CA ASP A 622 -26.63 -1.45 -12.75
C ASP A 622 -25.50 -1.14 -13.75
N ASP A 623 -24.69 -0.14 -13.44
CA ASP A 623 -23.62 0.45 -14.25
C ASP A 623 -24.08 1.02 -15.61
N PHE A 624 -25.36 1.34 -15.82
CA PHE A 624 -25.80 1.89 -17.12
C PHE A 624 -25.16 3.24 -17.42
N ASN A 625 -24.85 4.00 -16.38
CA ASN A 625 -24.03 5.21 -16.46
C ASN A 625 -22.62 4.83 -16.01
N ALA A 626 -21.73 4.55 -16.96
CA ALA A 626 -20.48 3.82 -16.75
C ALA A 626 -19.49 4.47 -15.77
N GLN A 627 -19.72 5.72 -15.36
CA GLN A 627 -18.92 6.41 -14.34
C GLN A 627 -19.32 6.02 -12.89
N ILE A 628 -20.50 5.45 -12.69
CA ILE A 628 -21.06 5.15 -11.36
C ILE A 628 -21.07 3.63 -11.18
N ILE A 629 -20.02 3.11 -10.52
CA ILE A 629 -19.70 1.67 -10.50
C ILE A 629 -19.60 1.08 -9.07
N GLY A 630 -19.76 1.92 -8.04
CA GLY A 630 -19.62 1.52 -6.63
C GLY A 630 -20.93 1.30 -5.87
N ASP A 631 -22.03 1.86 -6.39
CA ASP A 631 -23.37 1.80 -5.80
C ASP A 631 -24.38 1.35 -6.88
N ASP A 632 -25.44 0.63 -6.50
CA ASP A 632 -26.47 0.10 -7.41
C ASP A 632 -27.24 1.23 -8.11
N SER A 633 -26.85 1.53 -9.34
CA SER A 633 -27.43 2.57 -10.18
C SER A 633 -28.67 2.11 -10.97
N SER A 634 -29.19 0.91 -10.69
CA SER A 634 -30.33 0.37 -11.43
C SER A 634 -31.61 1.16 -11.17
N ASP A 635 -32.37 1.38 -12.25
CA ASP A 635 -33.69 2.01 -12.21
C ASP A 635 -34.67 1.13 -13.02
N ASN A 636 -35.32 0.22 -12.31
CA ASN A 636 -35.99 -0.93 -12.90
C ASN A 636 -37.47 -0.69 -13.24
N THR A 637 -38.15 0.29 -12.65
CA THR A 637 -39.60 0.46 -12.81
C THR A 637 -40.07 1.90 -12.63
N GLY A 638 -41.05 2.33 -13.42
CA GLY A 638 -41.66 3.67 -13.30
C GLY A 638 -41.26 4.63 -14.42
N ASN A 639 -40.44 4.14 -15.36
CA ASN A 639 -39.75 4.92 -16.37
C ASN A 639 -40.54 4.84 -17.68
N VAL A 640 -41.60 5.64 -17.75
CA VAL A 640 -42.57 5.58 -18.86
C VAL A 640 -41.92 5.96 -20.19
N ILE A 641 -42.15 5.15 -21.23
CA ILE A 641 -41.74 5.43 -22.60
C ILE A 641 -42.93 6.02 -23.38
N ALA A 642 -42.77 7.22 -23.93
CA ALA A 642 -43.70 7.80 -24.89
C ALA A 642 -43.29 7.44 -26.32
N VAL A 643 -44.06 6.58 -26.97
CA VAL A 643 -43.79 6.04 -28.31
C VAL A 643 -44.49 6.85 -29.40
N SER A 644 -43.79 7.11 -30.49
CA SER A 644 -44.29 7.78 -31.70
C SER A 644 -43.75 7.12 -32.96
N GLY A 645 -44.31 7.47 -34.13
CA GLY A 645 -43.78 6.99 -35.42
C GLY A 645 -44.11 5.53 -35.74
N VAL A 646 -44.98 4.88 -34.96
CA VAL A 646 -45.48 3.53 -35.29
C VAL A 646 -46.35 3.62 -36.53
N VAL A 647 -45.93 2.95 -37.61
CA VAL A 647 -46.69 2.86 -38.85
C VAL A 647 -47.71 1.73 -38.70
N ALA A 648 -49.00 2.07 -38.70
CA ALA A 648 -50.06 1.06 -38.65
C ALA A 648 -49.96 0.13 -39.87
N GLU A 649 -49.86 -1.17 -39.64
CA GLU A 649 -49.95 -2.16 -40.72
C GLU A 649 -51.31 -2.02 -41.42
N LEU A 650 -51.26 -1.82 -42.74
CA LEU A 650 -52.42 -1.62 -43.59
C LEU A 650 -53.09 -2.99 -43.84
N THR A 651 -54.15 -3.33 -43.12
CA THR A 651 -54.97 -4.51 -43.44
C THR A 651 -55.67 -4.30 -44.79
N LEU A 652 -55.28 -5.05 -45.84
CA LEU A 652 -55.97 -5.07 -47.13
C LEU A 652 -56.94 -6.26 -47.24
N PRO A 653 -58.11 -6.10 -47.90
CA PRO A 653 -59.07 -7.19 -48.11
C PRO A 653 -58.53 -8.24 -49.12
N PRO A 654 -59.08 -9.47 -49.14
CA PRO A 654 -58.56 -10.55 -49.97
C PRO A 654 -58.70 -10.25 -51.46
N GLY A 655 -57.59 -10.32 -52.22
CA GLY A 655 -57.62 -10.38 -53.69
C GLY A 655 -56.86 -9.30 -54.48
N VAL A 656 -55.82 -8.67 -53.92
CA VAL A 656 -54.92 -7.78 -54.69
C VAL A 656 -53.47 -8.30 -54.59
N GLU A 657 -52.83 -8.45 -55.74
CA GLU A 657 -51.46 -8.98 -55.94
C GLU A 657 -50.36 -8.16 -55.20
N PRO A 658 -49.22 -8.76 -54.80
CA PRO A 658 -48.31 -8.15 -53.83
C PRO A 658 -47.36 -7.10 -54.41
N LEU A 659 -47.07 -6.10 -53.57
CA LEU A 659 -45.97 -5.17 -53.68
C LEU A 659 -44.70 -5.82 -53.10
N ASN A 660 -43.57 -5.66 -53.79
CA ASN A 660 -42.30 -6.32 -53.50
C ASN A 660 -41.54 -5.66 -52.34
N ILE A 661 -41.49 -6.27 -51.14
CA ILE A 661 -40.62 -5.88 -50.02
C ILE A 661 -40.29 -7.14 -49.16
N GLY A 662 -39.02 -7.30 -48.76
CA GLY A 662 -38.47 -8.50 -48.12
C GLY A 662 -38.86 -8.75 -46.65
N ASN A 663 -38.73 -10.04 -46.29
CA ASN A 663 -38.86 -10.71 -44.99
C ASN A 663 -40.16 -10.47 -44.19
N PHE A 664 -41.14 -11.38 -44.35
CA PHE A 664 -42.35 -11.45 -43.53
C PHE A 664 -42.58 -12.85 -42.93
N ARG A 665 -43.28 -12.91 -41.79
CA ARG A 665 -43.96 -14.11 -41.28
C ARG A 665 -45.38 -14.19 -41.86
N LEU A 666 -45.81 -15.37 -42.30
CA LEU A 666 -47.14 -15.61 -42.90
C LEU A 666 -47.93 -16.64 -42.10
N THR A 667 -49.19 -16.34 -41.78
CA THR A 667 -50.17 -17.30 -41.25
C THR A 667 -51.27 -17.48 -42.29
N LEU A 668 -51.50 -18.70 -42.77
CA LEU A 668 -52.48 -19.02 -43.82
C LEU A 668 -53.70 -19.76 -43.24
N GLU A 669 -54.92 -19.39 -43.64
CA GLU A 669 -56.16 -20.14 -43.32
C GLU A 669 -56.51 -21.16 -44.42
N MET A 670 -57.30 -22.19 -44.03
CA MET A 670 -57.64 -23.39 -44.82
C MET A 670 -58.05 -23.10 -46.27
N GLY A 671 -57.34 -23.71 -47.23
CA GLY A 671 -57.71 -23.75 -48.65
C GLY A 671 -57.10 -22.65 -49.54
N SER A 672 -56.13 -21.90 -49.03
CA SER A 672 -55.42 -20.85 -49.77
C SER A 672 -54.20 -21.40 -50.51
N SER A 673 -53.99 -21.02 -51.78
CA SER A 673 -52.72 -21.24 -52.51
C SER A 673 -51.97 -19.91 -52.61
N LEU A 674 -50.70 -19.87 -52.17
CA LEU A 674 -49.83 -18.70 -52.30
C LEU A 674 -48.80 -18.96 -53.42
N GLY A 675 -48.74 -18.09 -54.43
CA GLY A 675 -47.65 -18.06 -55.39
C GLY A 675 -46.59 -17.06 -54.92
N LEU A 676 -45.35 -17.50 -54.77
CA LEU A 676 -44.20 -16.64 -54.46
C LEU A 676 -43.26 -16.61 -55.67
N ASP A 677 -42.96 -15.41 -56.15
CA ASP A 677 -41.96 -15.17 -57.20
C ASP A 677 -40.68 -14.68 -56.49
N ILE A 678 -39.63 -15.53 -56.46
CA ILE A 678 -38.41 -15.29 -55.67
C ILE A 678 -37.25 -15.09 -56.64
N THR A 679 -36.96 -13.84 -57.00
CA THR A 679 -35.76 -13.51 -57.79
C THR A 679 -34.68 -12.88 -56.92
N GLY A 680 -33.54 -13.58 -56.78
CA GLY A 680 -32.26 -12.99 -56.37
C GLY A 680 -32.04 -12.82 -54.86
N GLY A 681 -31.46 -13.84 -54.21
CA GLY A 681 -30.88 -13.73 -52.86
C GLY A 681 -30.13 -15.01 -52.48
N THR A 682 -28.90 -14.89 -51.98
CA THR A 682 -27.97 -15.99 -51.66
C THR A 682 -28.11 -16.55 -50.23
N GLN A 683 -29.23 -16.30 -49.55
CA GLN A 683 -29.48 -16.77 -48.18
C GLN A 683 -30.70 -17.71 -48.10
N PRO A 684 -30.69 -18.70 -47.18
CA PRO A 684 -31.77 -19.69 -47.06
C PRO A 684 -33.07 -19.09 -46.52
N TYR A 685 -34.21 -19.55 -47.05
CA TYR A 685 -35.55 -19.15 -46.59
C TYR A 685 -36.07 -20.13 -45.52
N ARG A 686 -36.59 -19.62 -44.40
CA ARG A 686 -37.25 -20.42 -43.35
C ARG A 686 -38.76 -20.37 -43.50
N ILE A 687 -39.40 -21.55 -43.54
CA ILE A 687 -40.86 -21.68 -43.53
C ILE A 687 -41.25 -22.52 -42.31
N SER A 688 -42.11 -21.98 -41.46
CA SER A 688 -42.66 -22.69 -40.29
C SER A 688 -44.14 -22.96 -40.52
N LEU A 689 -44.55 -24.23 -40.46
CA LEU A 689 -45.95 -24.64 -40.60
C LEU A 689 -46.53 -24.90 -39.20
N SER A 690 -47.56 -24.15 -38.81
CA SER A 690 -48.16 -24.21 -37.47
C SER A 690 -49.41 -25.10 -37.36
N ASP A 691 -49.95 -25.61 -38.48
CA ASP A 691 -51.08 -26.56 -38.51
C ASP A 691 -50.87 -27.66 -39.57
N SER A 692 -51.43 -28.83 -39.31
CA SER A 692 -51.22 -30.12 -39.98
C SER A 692 -52.10 -30.38 -41.23
N SER A 693 -52.68 -29.35 -41.83
CA SER A 693 -53.50 -29.49 -43.05
C SER A 693 -52.72 -29.17 -44.32
N PHE A 694 -52.99 -29.92 -45.41
CA PHE A 694 -52.31 -29.83 -46.71
C PHE A 694 -52.10 -28.39 -47.19
N ALA A 695 -50.84 -28.00 -47.36
CA ALA A 695 -50.44 -26.82 -48.10
C ALA A 695 -49.53 -27.27 -49.25
N ASP A 696 -49.97 -27.08 -50.50
CA ASP A 696 -49.08 -27.11 -51.66
C ASP A 696 -48.43 -25.74 -51.77
N VAL A 697 -47.11 -25.67 -51.72
CA VAL A 697 -46.36 -24.42 -51.95
C VAL A 697 -45.84 -24.46 -53.38
N GLN A 698 -46.20 -23.45 -54.19
CA GLN A 698 -45.63 -23.28 -55.52
C GLN A 698 -44.46 -22.30 -55.47
N LEU A 699 -43.30 -22.76 -55.93
CA LEU A 699 -42.08 -21.99 -56.08
C LEU A 699 -41.67 -22.06 -57.54
N ASP A 700 -41.74 -20.92 -58.23
CA ASP A 700 -41.27 -20.75 -59.62
C ASP A 700 -41.73 -21.87 -60.59
N GLY A 701 -43.01 -22.26 -60.48
CA GLY A 701 -43.63 -23.30 -61.32
C GLY A 701 -43.44 -24.75 -60.85
N VAL A 702 -42.69 -25.01 -59.77
CA VAL A 702 -42.53 -26.33 -59.15
C VAL A 702 -43.45 -26.43 -57.92
N THR A 703 -44.22 -27.52 -57.83
CA THR A 703 -45.10 -27.79 -56.68
C THR A 703 -44.38 -28.64 -55.65
N VAL A 704 -44.20 -28.10 -54.45
CA VAL A 704 -43.66 -28.85 -53.30
C VAL A 704 -44.83 -29.23 -52.39
N THR A 705 -45.13 -30.53 -52.35
CA THR A 705 -46.22 -31.09 -51.55
C THR A 705 -45.66 -31.68 -50.27
N PHE A 706 -46.10 -31.19 -49.11
CA PHE A 706 -45.71 -31.74 -47.81
C PHE A 706 -46.61 -32.92 -47.45
N GLU A 707 -46.04 -34.06 -47.03
CA GLU A 707 -46.84 -35.19 -46.57
C GLU A 707 -47.49 -34.89 -45.20
N PRO A 708 -48.75 -35.33 -44.99
CA PRO A 708 -49.51 -34.99 -43.79
C PRO A 708 -49.02 -35.88 -42.65
N LEU A 709 -48.14 -35.37 -41.77
CA LEU A 709 -48.00 -35.75 -40.34
C LEU A 709 -46.72 -35.25 -39.61
N LYS A 710 -45.95 -34.29 -40.13
CA LYS A 710 -44.87 -33.64 -39.35
C LYS A 710 -45.05 -32.11 -39.28
N LEU A 711 -45.46 -31.62 -38.12
CA LEU A 711 -45.33 -30.21 -37.71
C LEU A 711 -43.85 -29.93 -37.39
N GLY A 712 -43.28 -28.84 -37.91
CA GLY A 712 -41.86 -28.48 -37.72
C GLY A 712 -41.42 -27.29 -38.57
N SER A 713 -40.24 -26.72 -38.26
CA SER A 713 -39.58 -25.70 -39.08
C SER A 713 -38.79 -26.37 -40.20
N PHE A 714 -38.92 -25.85 -41.42
CA PHE A 714 -38.18 -26.33 -42.59
C PHE A 714 -37.28 -25.20 -43.12
N VAL A 715 -36.07 -25.56 -43.53
CA VAL A 715 -35.15 -24.64 -44.22
C VAL A 715 -35.10 -25.06 -45.68
N LEU A 716 -35.36 -24.10 -46.57
CA LEU A 716 -35.29 -24.31 -48.01
C LEU A 716 -34.02 -23.64 -48.55
N PHE A 717 -33.17 -24.43 -49.21
CA PHE A 717 -32.02 -23.94 -49.95
C PHE A 717 -32.37 -23.97 -51.44
N LEU A 718 -32.20 -22.84 -52.13
CA LEU A 718 -32.30 -22.72 -53.57
C LEU A 718 -30.89 -22.39 -54.08
N TYR A 719 -30.37 -23.19 -55.00
CA TYR A 719 -29.06 -22.96 -55.63
C TYR A 719 -29.27 -22.60 -57.10
N ASP A 720 -28.69 -21.49 -57.54
CA ASP A 720 -28.52 -21.13 -58.95
C ASP A 720 -27.10 -21.57 -59.33
N ASP A 721 -27.00 -22.60 -60.16
CA ASP A 721 -25.71 -23.11 -60.65
C ASP A 721 -25.50 -22.55 -62.07
N ASP A 722 -24.65 -21.54 -62.17
CA ASP A 722 -24.01 -21.08 -63.40
C ASP A 722 -24.92 -20.68 -64.58
N GLY A 723 -25.90 -19.80 -64.39
CA GLY A 723 -26.35 -18.83 -65.42
C GLY A 723 -26.85 -19.36 -66.78
N GLN A 724 -27.09 -20.66 -66.94
CA GLN A 724 -27.75 -21.29 -68.09
C GLN A 724 -28.43 -22.60 -67.66
N SER A 725 -29.77 -22.60 -67.69
CA SER A 725 -30.72 -23.75 -67.70
C SER A 725 -31.16 -24.42 -66.38
N ASP A 726 -32.24 -23.87 -65.79
CA ASP A 726 -33.55 -24.48 -65.44
C ASP A 726 -33.64 -25.89 -64.83
N ILE A 727 -32.86 -26.24 -63.81
CA ILE A 727 -33.23 -27.37 -62.92
C ILE A 727 -33.00 -26.98 -61.45
N LEU A 728 -34.10 -26.75 -60.74
CA LEU A 728 -34.16 -26.43 -59.31
C LEU A 728 -34.08 -27.70 -58.46
N PHE A 729 -33.06 -27.85 -57.62
CA PHE A 729 -33.00 -28.91 -56.59
C PHE A 729 -33.52 -28.37 -55.26
N VAL A 730 -34.46 -29.09 -54.65
CA VAL A 730 -35.07 -28.75 -53.34
C VAL A 730 -34.75 -29.85 -52.33
N THR A 731 -34.06 -29.51 -51.24
CA THR A 731 -33.84 -30.41 -50.09
C THR A 731 -34.67 -29.92 -48.89
N VAL A 732 -35.40 -30.83 -48.25
CA VAL A 732 -36.19 -30.58 -47.04
C VAL A 732 -35.58 -31.38 -45.88
N VAL A 733 -35.11 -30.70 -44.83
CA VAL A 733 -34.64 -31.35 -43.60
C VAL A 733 -35.59 -31.01 -42.45
N ALA A 734 -36.11 -32.04 -41.77
CA ALA A 734 -36.83 -31.87 -40.51
C ALA A 734 -35.83 -31.96 -39.35
N GLU A 735 -35.84 -30.99 -38.44
CA GLU A 735 -34.98 -31.04 -37.25
C GLU A 735 -35.38 -32.24 -36.36
N GLY A 736 -34.43 -33.17 -36.13
CA GLY A 736 -34.48 -34.18 -35.07
C GLY A 736 -35.27 -35.48 -35.33
N SER A 737 -34.71 -36.42 -36.12
CA SER A 737 -34.93 -37.86 -35.89
C SER A 737 -33.88 -38.73 -36.60
N SER A 738 -33.25 -39.65 -35.86
CA SER A 738 -32.12 -40.49 -36.25
C SER A 738 -32.48 -41.84 -36.91
N ALA A 739 -31.61 -42.24 -37.85
CA ALA A 739 -31.22 -43.60 -38.30
C ALA A 739 -32.07 -44.38 -39.34
N GLY A 740 -31.45 -44.70 -40.50
CA GLY A 740 -31.43 -46.08 -40.98
C GLY A 740 -31.58 -46.43 -42.49
N VAL A 741 -30.48 -46.29 -43.26
CA VAL A 741 -29.94 -47.24 -44.30
C VAL A 741 -30.34 -47.16 -45.80
N SER A 742 -29.26 -47.26 -46.61
CA SER A 742 -29.04 -47.63 -48.04
C SER A 742 -29.26 -46.54 -49.08
N GLY A 743 -28.22 -45.95 -49.69
CA GLY A 743 -27.18 -46.54 -50.56
C GLY A 743 -27.64 -46.32 -52.02
N GLU A 744 -26.98 -45.58 -52.91
CA GLU A 744 -25.55 -45.45 -53.22
C GLU A 744 -25.24 -44.10 -53.92
N ASN A 745 -23.95 -43.73 -53.84
CA ASN A 745 -23.16 -42.79 -54.65
C ASN A 745 -23.40 -41.28 -54.44
N GLU A 746 -22.60 -40.64 -53.59
CA GLU A 746 -21.20 -40.22 -53.80
C GLU A 746 -21.10 -39.07 -54.81
N ASP A 747 -21.19 -37.83 -54.31
CA ASP A 747 -20.02 -36.93 -54.21
C ASP A 747 -20.42 -35.61 -53.52
N SER A 748 -19.49 -35.04 -52.76
CA SER A 748 -19.52 -33.70 -52.10
C SER A 748 -20.04 -33.55 -50.66
N LEU A 749 -19.93 -34.58 -49.82
CA LEU A 749 -19.84 -34.41 -48.36
C LEU A 749 -18.48 -34.91 -47.87
N SER A 750 -17.46 -34.05 -47.94
CA SER A 750 -16.20 -34.25 -47.21
C SER A 750 -15.37 -32.96 -47.20
N ASP A 751 -15.90 -31.87 -46.62
CA ASP A 751 -15.05 -30.85 -45.99
C ASP A 751 -14.67 -31.41 -44.60
N PHE A 752 -13.79 -32.42 -44.58
CA PHE A 752 -13.23 -32.98 -43.36
C PHE A 752 -12.04 -32.10 -42.97
N ARG A 753 -12.28 -31.24 -41.98
CA ARG A 753 -11.31 -30.34 -41.37
C ARG A 753 -10.38 -31.13 -40.45
N ASP A 754 -9.09 -30.78 -40.43
CA ASP A 754 -8.09 -31.35 -39.52
C ASP A 754 -8.41 -30.98 -38.05
N GLY A 755 -8.29 -31.93 -37.10
CA GLY A 755 -8.71 -31.73 -35.70
C GLY A 755 -7.79 -32.37 -34.65
N ILE A 756 -7.86 -31.86 -33.42
CA ILE A 756 -7.01 -32.27 -32.28
C ILE A 756 -7.90 -32.67 -31.09
N THR A 757 -7.61 -33.79 -30.42
CA THR A 757 -8.32 -34.24 -29.22
C THR A 757 -7.35 -34.64 -28.09
N PRO A 758 -7.58 -34.22 -26.84
CA PRO A 758 -6.97 -34.83 -25.66
C PRO A 758 -7.69 -36.14 -25.29
N ASP A 759 -7.02 -37.00 -24.50
CA ASP A 759 -7.50 -38.33 -24.05
C ASP A 759 -8.92 -38.35 -23.42
N ASN A 760 -9.42 -37.18 -23.05
CA ASN A 760 -10.69 -36.92 -22.39
C ASN A 760 -11.86 -36.82 -23.39
N GLY A 761 -11.58 -36.80 -24.71
CA GLY A 761 -12.58 -36.93 -25.79
C GLY A 761 -13.22 -35.65 -26.33
N ALA A 762 -12.65 -34.46 -26.08
CA ALA A 762 -13.14 -33.19 -26.64
C ALA A 762 -12.40 -32.82 -27.94
N SER A 763 -13.12 -32.59 -29.04
CA SER A 763 -12.51 -32.28 -30.35
C SER A 763 -12.40 -30.78 -30.57
N PHE A 764 -11.19 -30.31 -30.91
CA PHE A 764 -10.88 -28.91 -31.19
C PHE A 764 -10.46 -28.72 -32.66
N PHE A 765 -10.98 -27.66 -33.29
CA PHE A 765 -10.70 -27.31 -34.69
C PHE A 765 -10.45 -25.79 -34.82
N PRO A 766 -9.36 -25.30 -35.42
CA PRO A 766 -8.03 -25.87 -35.66
C PRO A 766 -7.01 -25.41 -34.59
N LYS A 767 -7.50 -25.01 -33.40
CA LYS A 767 -6.70 -24.50 -32.28
C LYS A 767 -7.12 -25.18 -30.97
N GLY A 768 -6.15 -25.58 -30.15
CA GLY A 768 -6.41 -26.16 -28.83
C GLY A 768 -5.27 -25.88 -27.85
N SER A 769 -5.62 -25.75 -26.57
CA SER A 769 -4.70 -25.47 -25.46
C SER A 769 -4.60 -26.70 -24.55
N PHE A 770 -3.38 -27.12 -24.23
CA PHE A 770 -3.11 -28.38 -23.52
C PHE A 770 -2.09 -28.21 -22.40
N SER A 771 -2.11 -29.13 -21.43
CA SER A 771 -1.26 -29.07 -20.24
C SER A 771 -0.02 -29.96 -20.39
N VAL A 772 1.11 -29.56 -19.82
CA VAL A 772 2.32 -30.42 -19.77
C VAL A 772 2.00 -31.74 -19.06
N GLY A 773 2.24 -32.86 -19.74
CA GLY A 773 1.95 -34.22 -19.25
C GLY A 773 0.71 -34.88 -19.85
N GLU A 774 -0.06 -34.18 -20.68
CA GLU A 774 -1.16 -34.76 -21.47
C GLU A 774 -0.65 -35.38 -22.79
N GLU A 775 -1.29 -36.47 -23.23
CA GLU A 775 -1.02 -37.12 -24.53
C GLU A 775 -2.00 -36.58 -25.58
N ILE A 776 -1.51 -36.06 -26.70
CA ILE A 776 -2.33 -35.40 -27.72
C ILE A 776 -2.47 -36.30 -28.95
N GLN A 777 -3.70 -36.49 -29.42
CA GLN A 777 -4.00 -37.22 -30.65
C GLN A 777 -4.38 -36.27 -31.79
N ILE A 778 -3.73 -36.46 -32.94
CA ILE A 778 -3.90 -35.63 -34.13
C ILE A 778 -4.59 -36.43 -35.23
N PHE A 779 -5.68 -35.87 -35.77
CA PHE A 779 -6.46 -36.45 -36.86
C PHE A 779 -6.38 -35.53 -38.08
N SER A 780 -5.89 -36.06 -39.20
CA SER A 780 -5.83 -35.31 -40.46
C SER A 780 -6.44 -36.11 -41.61
N LEU A 781 -7.17 -35.42 -42.48
CA LEU A 781 -7.75 -36.00 -43.69
C LEU A 781 -7.08 -35.41 -44.93
N ILE A 782 -5.95 -36.00 -45.31
CA ILE A 782 -5.24 -35.57 -46.51
C ILE A 782 -5.84 -36.28 -47.73
N LYS A 783 -6.48 -35.50 -48.61
CA LYS A 783 -6.91 -35.96 -49.94
C LYS A 783 -5.95 -35.40 -50.99
N PRO A 784 -5.13 -36.22 -51.67
CA PRO A 784 -4.23 -35.70 -52.71
C PRO A 784 -5.03 -35.10 -53.88
N PRO A 785 -4.46 -34.12 -54.61
CA PRO A 785 -5.09 -33.56 -55.81
C PRO A 785 -5.47 -34.65 -56.81
N LEU A 786 -6.54 -34.44 -57.59
CA LEU A 786 -7.11 -35.40 -58.56
C LEU A 786 -6.06 -36.02 -59.53
N GLU A 787 -4.99 -35.28 -59.80
CA GLU A 787 -3.89 -35.66 -60.69
C GLU A 787 -2.86 -36.63 -60.08
N HIS A 788 -2.93 -36.90 -58.77
CA HIS A 788 -2.03 -37.81 -58.03
C HIS A 788 -2.74 -39.03 -57.41
N GLN A 789 -4.02 -39.24 -57.71
CA GLN A 789 -4.76 -40.41 -57.21
C GLN A 789 -4.23 -41.73 -57.79
N GLY A 790 -3.95 -42.69 -56.90
CA GLY A 790 -3.44 -44.03 -57.25
C GLY A 790 -1.92 -44.20 -57.21
N GLN A 791 -1.16 -43.20 -56.75
CA GLN A 791 0.28 -43.30 -56.49
C GLN A 791 0.55 -43.63 -55.01
N GLN A 792 1.58 -44.43 -54.72
CA GLN A 792 1.96 -44.77 -53.34
C GLN A 792 2.59 -43.54 -52.65
N ALA A 793 2.24 -43.28 -51.39
CA ALA A 793 2.75 -42.16 -50.59
C ALA A 793 3.05 -42.53 -49.13
N GLY A 794 4.00 -41.85 -48.49
CA GLY A 794 4.24 -41.90 -47.03
C GLY A 794 3.80 -40.62 -46.33
N ILE A 795 3.32 -40.68 -45.09
CA ILE A 795 2.94 -39.51 -44.27
C ILE A 795 4.09 -39.07 -43.38
N LEU A 796 4.26 -37.75 -43.26
CA LEU A 796 5.23 -37.09 -42.40
C LEU A 796 4.53 -35.98 -41.59
N ILE A 797 4.74 -35.94 -40.27
CA ILE A 797 4.26 -34.83 -39.43
C ILE A 797 5.47 -33.99 -39.02
N ALA A 798 5.39 -32.69 -39.31
CA ALA A 798 6.38 -31.71 -38.93
C ALA A 798 5.78 -30.78 -37.87
N VAL A 799 6.41 -30.74 -36.70
CA VAL A 799 6.05 -29.80 -35.64
C VAL A 799 7.09 -28.70 -35.63
N VAL A 800 6.65 -27.47 -35.86
CA VAL A 800 7.50 -26.29 -35.96
C VAL A 800 7.19 -25.37 -34.79
N TYR A 801 8.22 -25.03 -34.03
CA TYR A 801 8.06 -24.04 -32.97
C TYR A 801 7.95 -22.65 -33.58
N ARG A 802 6.81 -21.96 -33.38
CA ARG A 802 6.49 -20.74 -34.14
C ARG A 802 7.49 -19.60 -33.88
N ALA A 803 8.15 -19.59 -32.71
CA ALA A 803 9.17 -18.60 -32.36
C ALA A 803 10.59 -18.92 -32.89
N LEU A 804 10.86 -20.14 -33.38
CA LEU A 804 12.14 -20.56 -33.98
C LEU A 804 11.88 -21.46 -35.21
N PRO A 805 11.59 -20.89 -36.39
CA PRO A 805 11.19 -21.66 -37.58
C PRO A 805 12.30 -22.57 -38.15
N ASP A 806 13.54 -22.44 -37.69
CA ASP A 806 14.70 -23.23 -38.16
C ASP A 806 14.87 -24.58 -37.42
N ILE A 807 14.09 -24.83 -36.36
CA ILE A 807 14.09 -26.12 -35.63
C ILE A 807 12.83 -26.90 -36.01
N VAL A 808 12.99 -27.94 -36.82
CA VAL A 808 11.90 -28.84 -37.23
C VAL A 808 12.05 -30.17 -36.49
N LYS A 809 11.07 -30.51 -35.64
CA LYS A 809 10.99 -31.84 -35.01
C LYS A 809 10.13 -32.72 -35.91
N LEU A 810 10.75 -33.76 -36.48
CA LEU A 810 10.06 -34.74 -37.32
C LEU A 810 9.62 -35.91 -36.45
N ILE A 811 8.32 -36.23 -36.52
CA ILE A 811 7.73 -37.34 -35.79
C ILE A 811 7.24 -38.36 -36.82
N THR A 812 7.74 -39.59 -36.69
CA THR A 812 7.39 -40.69 -37.59
C THR A 812 6.15 -41.44 -37.07
N ALA A 813 5.49 -42.21 -37.94
CA ALA A 813 4.26 -42.93 -37.61
C ALA A 813 4.42 -44.04 -36.55
N GLU A 814 5.63 -44.28 -36.05
CA GLU A 814 5.94 -45.25 -34.97
C GLU A 814 6.33 -44.57 -33.65
N GLY A 815 6.28 -43.23 -33.57
CA GLY A 815 6.45 -42.48 -32.33
C GLY A 815 7.91 -42.17 -31.92
N GLU A 816 8.89 -42.41 -32.78
CA GLU A 816 10.28 -41.99 -32.53
C GLU A 816 10.50 -40.52 -32.95
N SER A 817 11.01 -39.69 -32.02
CA SER A 817 11.32 -38.27 -32.25
C SER A 817 12.81 -38.06 -32.52
N VAL A 818 13.15 -37.29 -33.55
CA VAL A 818 14.54 -36.86 -33.82
C VAL A 818 14.58 -35.33 -33.91
N VAL A 819 15.52 -34.72 -33.19
CA VAL A 819 15.76 -33.26 -33.16
C VAL A 819 16.97 -32.97 -34.04
N PHE A 820 16.82 -32.05 -35.00
CA PHE A 820 17.93 -31.62 -35.87
C PHE A 820 18.46 -30.27 -35.41
N ASP A 821 19.79 -30.18 -35.28
CA ASP A 821 20.53 -28.93 -35.19
C ASP A 821 21.43 -28.85 -36.45
N GLU A 822 21.22 -27.80 -37.24
CA GLU A 822 21.92 -27.41 -38.47
C GLU A 822 21.82 -28.30 -39.74
N THR A 823 21.31 -27.66 -40.80
CA THR A 823 21.30 -28.08 -42.24
C THR A 823 20.59 -29.39 -42.60
N LEU A 824 19.41 -29.24 -43.25
CA LEU A 824 18.65 -30.28 -43.96
C LEU A 824 19.54 -31.16 -44.87
N GLN A 825 19.98 -32.31 -44.35
CA GLN A 825 20.44 -33.45 -45.14
C GLN A 825 19.42 -34.58 -45.00
N PHE A 826 18.70 -34.83 -46.09
CA PHE A 826 17.84 -36.00 -46.27
C PHE A 826 18.65 -37.27 -46.05
N PHE A 827 18.18 -38.17 -45.18
CA PHE A 827 18.69 -39.54 -45.13
C PHE A 827 17.58 -40.59 -45.18
N ASP A 828 17.92 -41.60 -45.97
CA ASP A 828 17.20 -42.81 -46.34
C ASP A 828 16.83 -43.69 -45.14
N GLU A 829 15.73 -44.46 -45.28
CA GLU A 829 15.15 -45.44 -44.33
C GLU A 829 14.13 -44.90 -43.30
N LEU A 830 12.95 -44.54 -43.82
CA LEU A 830 11.68 -44.64 -43.10
C LEU A 830 11.03 -46.00 -43.47
N ILE A 831 10.56 -46.78 -42.49
CA ILE A 831 9.83 -48.03 -42.73
C ILE A 831 8.41 -47.66 -43.18
N LEU A 832 8.10 -47.94 -44.44
CA LEU A 832 6.87 -47.51 -45.11
C LEU A 832 5.87 -48.66 -45.18
N THR A 833 4.64 -48.41 -44.75
CA THR A 833 3.53 -49.36 -44.95
C THR A 833 2.85 -49.06 -46.29
N GLU A 834 2.72 -50.06 -47.16
CA GLU A 834 2.01 -49.94 -48.44
C GLU A 834 0.52 -49.61 -48.22
N VAL A 835 0.03 -48.53 -48.84
CA VAL A 835 -1.40 -48.27 -48.90
C VAL A 835 -1.79 -47.74 -50.29
N ASN A 836 -2.68 -48.44 -50.99
CA ASN A 836 -3.06 -48.17 -52.39
C ASN A 836 -4.32 -47.29 -52.54
N GLU A 837 -4.92 -46.85 -51.45
CA GLU A 837 -6.02 -45.89 -51.38
C GLU A 837 -6.09 -45.50 -49.90
N VAL A 838 -6.02 -44.22 -49.56
CA VAL A 838 -5.97 -43.87 -48.14
C VAL A 838 -6.78 -42.65 -47.76
N ASN A 839 -7.93 -42.95 -47.14
CA ASN A 839 -8.31 -42.25 -45.91
C ASN A 839 -7.44 -42.83 -44.79
N ILE A 840 -6.27 -42.23 -44.48
CA ILE A 840 -5.56 -42.55 -43.23
C ILE A 840 -6.30 -41.83 -42.11
N THR A 841 -7.10 -42.55 -41.34
CA THR A 841 -7.37 -42.20 -39.93
C THR A 841 -6.43 -43.05 -39.10
N ARG A 842 -5.32 -42.46 -38.65
CA ARG A 842 -4.39 -43.12 -37.73
C ARG A 842 -4.03 -42.14 -36.63
N ASP A 843 -4.33 -42.53 -35.40
CA ASP A 843 -4.11 -41.72 -34.22
C ASP A 843 -2.60 -41.67 -33.96
N ILE A 844 -2.00 -40.50 -34.11
CA ILE A 844 -0.59 -40.29 -33.76
C ILE A 844 -0.57 -39.60 -32.41
N ALA A 845 -0.07 -40.33 -31.41
CA ALA A 845 0.07 -39.84 -30.05
C ALA A 845 1.42 -39.14 -29.88
N VAL A 846 1.39 -37.87 -29.47
CA VAL A 846 2.59 -37.08 -29.20
C VAL A 846 2.71 -36.83 -27.69
N PRO A 847 3.74 -37.38 -27.01
CA PRO A 847 3.95 -37.13 -25.58
C PRO A 847 4.54 -35.73 -25.37
N VAL A 848 3.85 -34.91 -24.57
CA VAL A 848 4.26 -33.55 -24.22
C VAL A 848 5.19 -33.58 -23.00
N THR A 849 6.43 -33.11 -23.14
CA THR A 849 7.41 -33.06 -22.05
C THR A 849 7.64 -31.64 -21.54
N ARG A 850 8.29 -31.50 -20.38
CA ARG A 850 8.48 -30.19 -19.70
C ARG A 850 9.27 -29.15 -20.52
N GLY A 851 9.96 -29.57 -21.58
CA GLY A 851 10.67 -28.69 -22.51
C GLY A 851 9.84 -28.18 -23.70
N ASP A 852 8.57 -28.61 -23.83
CA ASP A 852 7.71 -28.33 -24.98
C ASP A 852 6.67 -27.20 -24.70
N ILE A 853 7.00 -26.24 -23.84
CA ILE A 853 6.10 -25.11 -23.47
C ILE A 853 6.16 -24.01 -24.54
N GLY A 854 5.01 -23.63 -25.10
CA GLY A 854 4.87 -22.53 -26.07
C GLY A 854 3.88 -22.80 -27.21
N ILE A 855 3.93 -21.99 -28.28
CA ILE A 855 3.01 -22.06 -29.44
C ILE A 855 3.68 -22.79 -30.60
N TYR A 856 3.03 -23.83 -31.10
CA TYR A 856 3.53 -24.68 -32.18
C TYR A 856 2.61 -24.64 -33.39
N ASP A 857 3.21 -24.56 -34.57
CA ASP A 857 2.56 -24.80 -35.85
C ASP A 857 2.79 -26.25 -36.26
N VAL A 858 1.71 -27.01 -36.36
CA VAL A 858 1.74 -28.40 -36.78
C VAL A 858 1.34 -28.49 -38.25
N TYR A 859 2.28 -28.99 -39.05
CA TYR A 859 2.11 -29.21 -40.48
C TYR A 859 2.04 -30.71 -40.74
N VAL A 860 1.06 -31.11 -41.56
CA VAL A 860 0.93 -32.49 -42.01
C VAL A 860 1.34 -32.54 -43.48
N ALA A 861 2.27 -33.44 -43.78
CA ALA A 861 2.86 -33.58 -45.10
C ALA A 861 2.78 -35.03 -45.59
N TYR A 862 2.82 -35.20 -46.91
CA TYR A 862 2.96 -36.52 -47.54
C TYR A 862 4.02 -36.48 -48.63
N GLN A 863 4.76 -37.58 -48.80
CA GLN A 863 5.77 -37.75 -49.84
C GLN A 863 5.32 -38.82 -50.84
N LEU A 864 5.31 -38.49 -52.14
CA LEU A 864 5.01 -39.45 -53.20
C LEU A 864 6.25 -40.27 -53.55
N PHE A 865 6.14 -41.60 -53.63
CA PHE A 865 7.29 -42.47 -53.95
C PHE A 865 7.77 -42.36 -55.40
N SER A 866 6.93 -41.85 -56.31
CA SER A 866 7.25 -41.76 -57.73
C SER A 866 8.25 -40.66 -58.08
N ASP A 867 8.32 -39.59 -57.29
CA ASP A 867 9.19 -38.42 -57.56
C ASP A 867 9.97 -37.92 -56.33
N GLY A 868 9.69 -38.42 -55.13
CA GLY A 868 10.37 -38.05 -53.90
C GLY A 868 10.02 -36.64 -53.38
N GLN A 869 9.02 -35.97 -53.95
CA GLN A 869 8.60 -34.63 -53.55
C GLN A 869 7.69 -34.69 -52.31
N ILE A 870 7.85 -33.72 -51.40
CA ILE A 870 7.06 -33.57 -50.17
C ILE A 870 5.99 -32.48 -50.39
N TYR A 871 4.75 -32.81 -50.05
CA TYR A 871 3.59 -31.93 -50.17
C TYR A 871 3.04 -31.65 -48.77
N VAL A 872 2.88 -30.38 -48.42
CA VAL A 872 2.48 -29.91 -47.08
C VAL A 872 1.14 -29.19 -47.16
N ASN A 873 0.30 -29.29 -46.13
CA ASN A 873 -0.92 -28.47 -46.03
C ASN A 873 -0.60 -26.96 -46.02
N SER A 874 -1.52 -26.14 -46.56
CA SER A 874 -1.28 -24.71 -46.74
C SER A 874 -1.48 -23.85 -45.48
N GLU A 875 -2.21 -24.37 -44.49
CA GLU A 875 -2.44 -23.69 -43.21
C GLU A 875 -2.13 -24.66 -42.05
N PRO A 876 -1.27 -24.28 -41.09
CA PRO A 876 -0.93 -25.13 -39.94
C PRO A 876 -2.04 -25.19 -38.90
N MET A 877 -2.11 -26.30 -38.16
CA MET A 877 -2.85 -26.36 -36.91
C MET A 877 -2.03 -25.71 -35.79
N VAL A 878 -2.67 -24.92 -34.93
CA VAL A 878 -1.96 -24.20 -33.85
C VAL A 878 -2.22 -24.89 -32.52
N VAL A 879 -1.15 -25.28 -31.84
CA VAL A 879 -1.20 -25.94 -30.54
C VAL A 879 -0.49 -25.08 -29.51
N GLU A 880 -1.17 -24.81 -28.39
CA GLU A 880 -0.62 -24.03 -27.27
C GLU A 880 -0.45 -24.94 -26.05
N ILE A 881 0.76 -25.00 -25.50
CA ILE A 881 1.08 -25.89 -24.38
C ILE A 881 1.56 -25.07 -23.19
N TYR A 882 0.93 -25.26 -22.02
CA TYR A 882 1.20 -24.52 -20.79
C TYR A 882 1.58 -25.43 -19.61
N SER A 883 2.41 -24.93 -18.69
CA SER A 883 2.77 -25.63 -17.45
C SER A 883 1.70 -25.42 -16.38
N LEU A 884 1.15 -26.50 -15.84
CA LEU A 884 0.19 -26.48 -14.74
C LEU A 884 0.90 -26.52 -13.38
N ASP A 885 1.58 -25.44 -13.04
CA ASP A 885 1.84 -25.09 -11.63
C ASP A 885 0.77 -24.07 -11.22
N ALA A 886 -0.46 -24.55 -11.15
CA ALA A 886 -1.63 -23.81 -10.69
C ALA A 886 -1.58 -23.69 -9.17
N ASP A 887 -0.97 -22.61 -8.65
CA ASP A 887 -1.28 -22.06 -7.31
C ASP A 887 -0.71 -20.65 -7.06
N ASN A 888 -0.44 -19.82 -8.09
CA ASN A 888 -0.06 -18.41 -7.85
C ASN A 888 -0.28 -17.44 -9.02
N TRP A 889 -1.47 -17.42 -9.62
CA TRP A 889 -1.89 -16.31 -10.49
C TRP A 889 -2.48 -15.15 -9.68
N SER A 890 -1.60 -14.43 -8.99
CA SER A 890 -1.76 -13.01 -8.67
C SER A 890 -0.66 -12.28 -9.44
N GLY A 891 -1.05 -11.34 -10.31
CA GLY A 891 -0.23 -10.84 -11.42
C GLY A 891 1.21 -10.43 -11.09
N LEU A 892 2.12 -10.80 -11.99
CA LEU A 892 3.35 -10.13 -12.46
C LEU A 892 4.10 -11.10 -13.42
N PRO A 893 4.90 -10.63 -14.41
CA PRO A 893 5.68 -11.50 -15.29
C PRO A 893 6.71 -12.33 -14.51
N THR A 894 6.76 -13.66 -14.71
CA THR A 894 7.73 -14.52 -14.01
C THR A 894 9.00 -14.72 -14.85
N LEU A 895 10.15 -14.29 -14.30
CA LEU A 895 11.50 -14.60 -14.80
C LEU A 895 12.00 -15.93 -14.24
N SER A 896 12.47 -16.84 -15.11
CA SER A 896 13.18 -18.07 -14.70
C SER A 896 14.61 -18.04 -15.25
N PRO A 897 15.63 -17.72 -14.44
CA PRO A 897 17.00 -17.72 -14.93
C PRO A 897 17.60 -19.13 -15.04
N GLY A 898 18.35 -19.40 -16.10
CA GLY A 898 19.19 -20.60 -16.23
C GLY A 898 20.68 -20.26 -16.17
N VAL A 899 21.48 -21.05 -15.44
CA VAL A 899 22.94 -20.89 -15.33
C VAL A 899 23.66 -22.10 -15.90
N THR A 900 24.65 -21.86 -16.76
CA THR A 900 25.51 -22.90 -17.34
C THR A 900 26.98 -22.56 -17.09
N ALA A 901 27.76 -23.54 -16.61
CA ALA A 901 29.22 -23.43 -16.56
C ALA A 901 29.84 -23.93 -17.87
N ASP A 902 31.02 -23.39 -18.24
CA ASP A 902 31.80 -23.67 -19.48
C ASP A 902 32.27 -25.14 -19.63
N ASN A 903 31.82 -26.04 -18.76
CA ASN A 903 32.07 -27.48 -18.77
C ASN A 903 30.80 -28.32 -19.01
N GLY A 904 29.72 -27.70 -19.52
CA GLY A 904 28.56 -28.41 -20.09
C GLY A 904 27.60 -29.01 -19.06
N ARG A 905 27.61 -28.51 -17.83
CA ARG A 905 26.59 -28.85 -16.81
C ARG A 905 25.57 -27.73 -16.69
N SER A 906 24.33 -28.03 -17.03
CA SER A 906 23.18 -27.16 -16.81
C SER A 906 22.62 -27.40 -15.41
N PHE A 907 22.51 -26.35 -14.59
CA PHE A 907 21.80 -26.41 -13.30
C PHE A 907 20.59 -25.46 -13.35
N PHE A 908 19.46 -25.93 -12.80
CA PHE A 908 18.18 -25.22 -12.80
C PHE A 908 17.94 -24.38 -11.53
N SER A 909 18.94 -24.25 -10.66
CA SER A 909 18.93 -23.43 -9.44
C SER A 909 20.33 -23.45 -8.81
N ASP A 910 20.54 -22.63 -7.78
CA ASP A 910 21.72 -22.47 -6.91
C ASP A 910 22.88 -23.45 -7.09
N GLY A 911 24.10 -22.94 -7.25
CA GLY A 911 25.26 -23.76 -7.60
C GLY A 911 26.58 -23.29 -6.98
N SER A 912 27.51 -24.23 -6.82
CA SER A 912 28.87 -23.95 -6.36
C SER A 912 29.86 -23.96 -7.53
N PHE A 913 30.69 -22.93 -7.67
CA PHE A 913 31.66 -22.77 -8.76
C PHE A 913 33.06 -22.54 -8.21
N THR A 914 34.07 -22.87 -9.02
CA THR A 914 35.47 -22.68 -8.62
C THR A 914 35.91 -21.25 -8.89
N LEU A 915 36.78 -20.70 -8.05
CA LEU A 915 37.35 -19.37 -8.24
C LEU A 915 37.96 -19.21 -9.65
N GLY A 916 37.54 -18.18 -10.38
CA GLY A 916 37.98 -17.91 -11.76
C GLY A 916 37.27 -18.71 -12.87
N GLU A 917 36.26 -19.51 -12.54
CA GLU A 917 35.40 -20.18 -13.54
C GLU A 917 34.42 -19.16 -14.16
N MET A 918 34.19 -19.25 -15.48
CA MET A 918 33.21 -18.40 -16.16
C MET A 918 31.80 -18.98 -16.00
N ILE A 919 30.88 -18.12 -15.58
CA ILE A 919 29.47 -18.44 -15.40
C ILE A 919 28.69 -17.74 -16.50
N GLU A 920 27.97 -18.50 -17.33
CA GLU A 920 27.08 -17.95 -18.34
C GLU A 920 25.63 -18.03 -17.87
N ILE A 921 24.99 -16.86 -17.75
CA ILE A 921 23.59 -16.74 -17.36
C ILE A 921 22.75 -16.44 -18.59
N TYR A 922 21.73 -17.26 -18.81
CA TYR A 922 20.75 -17.09 -19.89
C TYR A 922 19.42 -16.64 -19.28
N PRO A 923 19.09 -15.34 -19.31
CA PRO A 923 17.77 -14.89 -18.89
C PRO A 923 16.70 -15.35 -19.89
N ILE A 924 15.70 -16.09 -19.39
CA ILE A 924 14.49 -16.43 -20.15
C ILE A 924 13.37 -15.54 -19.61
N ILE A 925 12.88 -14.63 -20.47
CA ILE A 925 11.71 -13.80 -20.17
C ILE A 925 10.50 -14.48 -20.78
N ASN A 926 9.43 -14.60 -20.02
CA ASN A 926 8.11 -14.98 -20.53
C ASN A 926 7.20 -13.74 -20.50
N PRO A 927 7.27 -12.85 -21.52
CA PRO A 927 6.53 -11.59 -21.50
C PRO A 927 5.01 -11.86 -21.60
N GLN A 928 4.21 -10.94 -21.07
CA GLN A 928 2.76 -10.96 -21.30
C GLN A 928 2.47 -10.90 -22.82
N PRO A 929 1.35 -11.46 -23.30
CA PRO A 929 1.04 -11.53 -24.72
C PRO A 929 1.09 -10.17 -25.43
N GLU A 930 0.75 -9.08 -24.75
CA GLU A 930 0.80 -7.72 -25.30
C GLU A 930 2.21 -7.19 -25.63
N HIS A 931 3.27 -7.72 -25.02
CA HIS A 931 4.65 -7.21 -25.19
C HIS A 931 5.52 -8.07 -26.14
N LEU A 932 4.91 -9.00 -26.89
CA LEU A 932 5.59 -9.83 -27.88
C LEU A 932 6.08 -8.99 -29.08
N GLY A 933 7.41 -8.87 -29.21
CA GLY A 933 8.08 -8.18 -30.34
C GLY A 933 8.62 -6.78 -30.03
N GLU A 934 8.52 -6.32 -28.78
CA GLU A 934 9.15 -5.08 -28.32
C GLU A 934 10.66 -5.28 -28.03
N GLN A 935 11.44 -4.20 -27.94
CA GLN A 935 12.87 -4.30 -27.59
C GLN A 935 13.06 -4.04 -26.09
N ALA A 936 13.89 -4.84 -25.42
CA ALA A 936 14.19 -4.69 -23.99
C ALA A 936 15.69 -4.52 -23.72
N GLU A 937 16.01 -3.85 -22.61
CA GLU A 937 17.34 -3.74 -22.00
C GLU A 937 17.40 -4.67 -20.78
N PHE A 938 18.34 -5.61 -20.75
CA PHE A 938 18.54 -6.51 -19.61
C PHE A 938 19.39 -5.84 -18.52
N VAL A 939 19.01 -6.06 -17.26
CA VAL A 939 19.71 -5.56 -16.06
C VAL A 939 20.09 -6.75 -15.19
N VAL A 940 21.32 -6.79 -14.70
CA VAL A 940 21.80 -7.82 -13.75
C VAL A 940 22.43 -7.13 -12.56
N THR A 941 22.00 -7.54 -11.37
CA THR A 941 22.51 -7.06 -10.08
C THR A 941 23.06 -8.24 -9.30
N VAL A 942 24.25 -8.09 -8.70
CA VAL A 942 24.89 -9.14 -7.88
C VAL A 942 25.15 -8.60 -6.48
N ILE A 943 24.77 -9.36 -5.45
CA ILE A 943 24.91 -9.00 -4.03
C ILE A 943 25.80 -10.04 -3.34
N ASP A 944 26.82 -9.59 -2.60
CA ASP A 944 27.67 -10.46 -1.77
C ASP A 944 27.10 -10.59 -0.34
N ARG A 945 26.81 -11.82 0.12
CA ARG A 945 26.32 -12.10 1.47
C ARG A 945 27.42 -12.07 2.56
N GLY A 946 28.68 -11.88 2.20
CA GLY A 946 29.81 -11.81 3.14
C GLY A 946 29.89 -10.52 3.97
N ILE A 947 29.09 -9.49 3.65
CA ILE A 947 29.12 -8.17 4.29
C ILE A 947 27.84 -7.97 5.12
N PRO A 948 27.91 -7.91 6.47
CA PRO A 948 26.74 -7.61 7.30
C PRO A 948 26.30 -6.15 7.09
N GLY A 949 25.05 -5.93 6.68
CA GLY A 949 24.45 -4.58 6.60
C GLY A 949 23.70 -4.20 5.32
N VAL A 950 23.47 -5.13 4.39
CA VAL A 950 22.68 -4.89 3.17
C VAL A 950 21.38 -5.71 3.23
N GLU A 951 20.39 -5.26 4.02
CA GLU A 951 19.06 -5.91 4.11
C GLU A 951 17.93 -5.11 3.44
N GLU A 952 18.21 -4.02 2.73
CA GLU A 952 17.19 -3.29 1.96
C GLU A 952 17.69 -2.96 0.55
N MET A 953 17.34 -3.79 -0.44
CA MET A 953 17.36 -3.38 -1.86
C MET A 953 16.21 -3.98 -2.70
N LEU A 954 15.15 -4.48 -2.07
CA LEU A 954 13.96 -4.94 -2.80
C LEU A 954 12.70 -4.53 -2.02
N THR A 955 12.04 -3.47 -2.47
CA THR A 955 10.64 -3.20 -2.08
C THR A 955 9.70 -4.00 -2.99
N ASN A 956 8.47 -4.26 -2.51
CA ASN A 956 7.49 -5.18 -3.11
C ASN A 956 7.02 -4.84 -4.55
N ASP A 957 7.49 -3.75 -5.16
CA ASP A 957 6.95 -3.22 -6.42
C ASP A 957 7.91 -3.26 -7.62
N ASN A 958 9.05 -3.97 -7.54
CA ASN A 958 9.96 -4.14 -8.69
C ASN A 958 10.37 -2.81 -9.35
N GLN A 959 10.64 -1.76 -8.57
CA GLN A 959 11.15 -0.48 -9.09
C GLN A 959 12.58 -0.26 -8.56
N LEU A 960 13.51 0.05 -9.46
CA LEU A 960 14.86 0.50 -9.12
C LEU A 960 14.78 2.00 -8.80
N VAL A 961 15.18 2.40 -7.60
CA VAL A 961 15.30 3.82 -7.22
C VAL A 961 16.47 4.43 -8.00
N GLU A 962 16.17 5.34 -8.93
CA GLU A 962 17.16 6.25 -9.48
C GLU A 962 17.40 7.38 -8.47
N ASP A 963 18.46 7.27 -7.68
CA ASP A 963 19.35 8.40 -7.37
C ASP A 963 20.65 7.91 -6.69
N ASP A 964 21.78 8.22 -7.34
CA ASP A 964 23.17 8.19 -6.91
C ASP A 964 23.70 7.07 -5.96
N GLN A 965 24.37 6.09 -6.59
CA GLN A 965 25.52 5.31 -6.12
C GLN A 965 25.37 4.40 -4.89
N VAL A 966 25.16 3.09 -5.15
CA VAL A 966 26.01 2.01 -4.60
C VAL A 966 26.11 0.88 -5.64
N VAL A 967 27.07 0.99 -6.56
CA VAL A 967 27.55 -0.16 -7.35
C VAL A 967 28.62 -0.85 -6.50
N ILE A 968 28.30 -1.99 -5.89
CA ILE A 968 29.33 -2.82 -5.28
C ILE A 968 30.13 -3.49 -6.40
N VAL A 969 31.43 -3.30 -6.27
CA VAL A 969 32.51 -3.54 -7.22
C VAL A 969 32.72 -5.04 -7.44
N PHE A 970 32.55 -5.53 -8.67
CA PHE A 970 33.42 -6.57 -9.21
C PHE A 970 34.51 -5.86 -10.00
N ASP A 971 35.71 -5.80 -9.42
CA ASP A 971 36.86 -5.17 -10.07
C ASP A 971 37.23 -5.99 -11.32
N GLU A 972 37.15 -5.34 -12.47
CA GLU A 972 37.32 -5.87 -13.85
C GLU A 972 36.21 -6.79 -14.43
N VAL A 973 34.96 -6.31 -14.52
CA VAL A 973 34.12 -6.66 -15.69
C VAL A 973 34.02 -5.45 -16.61
N LYS A 974 34.53 -5.61 -17.84
CA LYS A 974 34.23 -4.71 -18.96
C LYS A 974 32.74 -4.80 -19.29
N LEU A 975 31.88 -4.14 -18.52
CA LEU A 975 30.50 -3.85 -18.93
C LEU A 975 30.53 -2.75 -20.00
N ARG A 976 31.02 -3.12 -21.19
CA ARG A 976 30.82 -2.38 -22.43
C ARG A 976 29.98 -3.26 -23.34
N GLU A 977 28.67 -3.18 -23.16
CA GLU A 977 27.64 -3.08 -24.20
C GLU A 977 26.28 -3.37 -23.56
N ARG A 978 25.41 -2.34 -23.48
CA ARG A 978 23.97 -2.53 -23.31
C ARG A 978 23.51 -3.39 -24.48
N ASN A 979 23.29 -4.68 -24.25
CA ASN A 979 22.78 -5.56 -25.29
C ASN A 979 21.27 -5.32 -25.40
N ILE A 980 20.89 -4.46 -26.35
CA ILE A 980 19.50 -4.36 -26.81
C ILE A 980 19.21 -5.66 -27.56
N VAL A 981 18.28 -6.47 -27.07
CA VAL A 981 17.89 -7.71 -27.74
C VAL A 981 16.37 -7.83 -27.79
N ASP A 982 15.88 -8.45 -28.87
CA ASP A 982 14.48 -8.86 -29.01
C ASP A 982 14.12 -9.81 -27.85
N ILE A 983 12.96 -9.60 -27.22
CA ILE A 983 12.55 -10.24 -25.94
C ILE A 983 12.50 -11.77 -26.06
N THR A 984 12.54 -12.30 -27.28
CA THR A 984 12.57 -13.73 -27.59
C THR A 984 13.94 -14.41 -27.49
N ARG A 985 15.09 -13.69 -27.37
CA ARG A 985 16.41 -14.35 -27.39
C ARG A 985 17.52 -13.58 -26.63
N GLY A 986 17.68 -13.79 -25.32
CA GLY A 986 18.81 -13.24 -24.58
C GLY A 986 20.18 -13.78 -25.06
N LYS A 987 21.18 -12.91 -25.25
CA LYS A 987 22.59 -13.34 -25.30
C LYS A 987 23.03 -13.78 -23.89
N PRO A 988 23.92 -14.77 -23.74
CA PRO A 988 24.46 -15.11 -22.43
C PRO A 988 25.16 -13.91 -21.80
N ILE A 989 24.96 -13.74 -20.50
CA ILE A 989 25.69 -12.79 -19.67
C ILE A 989 26.80 -13.58 -18.97
N THR A 990 28.05 -13.27 -19.31
CA THR A 990 29.21 -13.94 -18.74
C THR A 990 29.68 -13.20 -17.49
N LEU A 991 29.78 -13.92 -16.37
CA LEU A 991 30.32 -13.44 -15.10
C LEU A 991 31.58 -14.26 -14.74
N THR A 992 32.53 -13.64 -14.06
CA THR A 992 33.71 -14.34 -13.53
C THR A 992 33.95 -13.85 -12.12
N ALA A 993 33.94 -14.77 -11.16
CA ALA A 993 34.15 -14.45 -9.76
C ALA A 993 35.65 -14.43 -9.43
N ASN A 994 36.09 -13.34 -8.81
CA ASN A 994 37.49 -13.12 -8.42
C ASN A 994 37.73 -13.32 -6.91
N GLU A 995 36.68 -13.57 -6.13
CA GLU A 995 36.76 -13.80 -4.67
C GLU A 995 35.82 -14.95 -4.23
N LEU A 996 36.19 -15.64 -3.15
CA LEU A 996 35.40 -16.71 -2.54
C LEU A 996 34.24 -16.12 -1.73
N GLY A 997 33.05 -16.70 -1.82
CA GLY A 997 31.87 -16.17 -1.11
C GLY A 997 30.55 -16.69 -1.65
N THR A 998 29.44 -16.30 -1.00
CA THR A 998 28.09 -16.58 -1.47
C THR A 998 27.48 -15.31 -2.06
N TYR A 999 27.11 -15.37 -3.33
CA TYR A 999 26.58 -14.25 -4.08
C TYR A 999 25.12 -14.53 -4.48
N GLU A 1000 24.28 -13.51 -4.40
CA GLU A 1000 22.93 -13.52 -4.96
C GLU A 1000 22.91 -12.74 -6.27
N ILE A 1001 22.38 -13.34 -7.32
CA ILE A 1001 22.28 -12.73 -8.65
C ILE A 1001 20.81 -12.51 -8.97
N TYR A 1002 20.44 -11.25 -9.15
CA TYR A 1002 19.15 -10.80 -9.64
C TYR A 1002 19.26 -10.43 -11.11
N VAL A 1003 18.29 -10.84 -11.89
CA VAL A 1003 18.22 -10.59 -13.33
C VAL A 1003 16.86 -10.02 -13.65
N GLY A 1004 16.85 -8.91 -14.37
CA GLY A 1004 15.64 -8.23 -14.81
C GLY A 1004 15.75 -7.66 -16.21
N TYR A 1005 14.66 -7.04 -16.66
CA TYR A 1005 14.59 -6.36 -17.94
C TYR A 1005 13.74 -5.10 -17.86
N ARG A 1006 14.01 -4.17 -18.76
CA ARG A 1006 13.24 -2.94 -18.98
C ARG A 1006 12.83 -2.85 -20.44
N LEU A 1007 11.57 -2.55 -20.71
CA LEU A 1007 11.10 -2.28 -22.07
C LEU A 1007 11.61 -0.90 -22.53
N LEU A 1008 12.09 -0.79 -23.77
CA LEU A 1008 12.61 0.46 -24.31
C LEU A 1008 11.48 1.49 -24.47
N GLY A 1009 11.45 2.49 -23.58
CA GLY A 1009 10.42 3.53 -23.55
C GLY A 1009 9.58 3.52 -22.27
N GLU A 1010 9.74 2.50 -21.43
CA GLU A 1010 9.15 2.42 -20.09
C GLU A 1010 10.22 2.64 -19.02
N GLU A 1011 9.81 3.24 -17.89
CA GLU A 1011 10.71 3.43 -16.74
C GLU A 1011 10.78 2.19 -15.84
N GLN A 1012 9.77 1.31 -15.89
CA GLN A 1012 9.63 0.15 -15.00
C GLN A 1012 10.61 -0.99 -15.35
N ILE A 1013 11.24 -1.59 -14.32
CA ILE A 1013 12.21 -2.68 -14.45
C ILE A 1013 11.67 -3.95 -13.81
N TYR A 1014 11.38 -4.96 -14.61
CA TYR A 1014 10.87 -6.23 -14.11
C TYR A 1014 12.04 -7.13 -13.69
N MET A 1015 12.18 -7.43 -12.40
CA MET A 1015 13.21 -8.32 -11.85
C MET A 1015 12.62 -9.64 -11.35
N ASN A 1016 13.46 -10.69 -11.27
CA ASN A 1016 13.10 -11.94 -10.62
C ASN A 1016 12.92 -11.74 -9.10
N THR A 1017 11.87 -12.34 -8.55
CA THR A 1017 11.57 -12.29 -7.10
C THR A 1017 12.47 -13.20 -6.26
N THR A 1018 13.13 -14.17 -6.89
CA THR A 1018 14.00 -15.14 -6.23
C THR A 1018 15.38 -15.08 -6.86
N PRO A 1019 16.45 -14.68 -6.13
CA PRO A 1019 17.80 -14.61 -6.67
C PRO A 1019 18.35 -15.98 -7.02
N ILE A 1020 19.34 -16.00 -7.91
CA ILE A 1020 20.21 -17.15 -8.12
C ILE A 1020 21.32 -17.07 -7.06
N VAL A 1021 21.45 -18.09 -6.22
CA VAL A 1021 22.53 -18.13 -5.22
C VAL A 1021 23.73 -18.89 -5.78
N VAL A 1022 24.89 -18.23 -5.82
CA VAL A 1022 26.14 -18.74 -6.35
C VAL A 1022 27.18 -18.80 -5.23
N GLU A 1023 27.67 -19.99 -4.91
CA GLU A 1023 28.75 -20.17 -3.93
C GLU A 1023 30.09 -20.36 -4.64
N VAL A 1024 31.04 -19.46 -4.45
CA VAL A 1024 32.37 -19.52 -5.06
C VAL A 1024 33.34 -20.14 -4.05
N LEU A 1025 33.86 -21.31 -4.42
CA LEU A 1025 34.74 -22.15 -3.60
C LEU A 1025 36.17 -22.19 -4.19
N GLU A 1026 37.14 -22.61 -3.37
CA GLU A 1026 38.57 -22.73 -3.75
C GLU A 1026 38.82 -23.73 -4.89
#